data_AF-E8Q7A2-F1
#
_entry.id   AF-E8Q7A2-F1
#
_cell.length_a   1.000
_cell.length_b   1.000
_cell.length_c   1.000
_cell.angle_alpha   90.00
_cell.angle_beta   90.00
_cell.angle_gamma   90.00
#
_symmetry.space_group_name_H-M   'P 1'
#
loop_
_entity.id
_entity.type
_entity.pdbx_description
1 polymer ?
#
loop_
_entity_poly.entity_id
_entity_poly.type
_entity_poly.pdbx_seq_one_letter_code
_entity_poly.pdbx_strand_id
1 'polypeptide(L)'
;MTVLGHTLGFPRIGLYRELKYALEQYWRNTINQDKLLNIGKMIRIRHWGQQIKAGIDLIPVGDFAWYDHVLTTSMMLNNIPKRYYSSISNQTTNNLDILFNIARGYSKNNVNIIPSEMKKWFNTNYHYIVPEFIQDQEFKLNWTQLFDEIDEASSYYNHPIKPIILGPLTYLWIGKTKEKEFDKLSLLSPLLLVYQEILDILSKKNINWVQIDEPALVLELPNEWKQAYLYAYQKLHHNNFKILLTTYFDSIYHQLDLIEKFSIDGLHVDLVSNQKNNNILLLHEQLPKNWVLSAGIINGKNIWKTNLYYWFKQLYPIITQRKIWIGSSCSLLHSPIDLNLETNLNNNIKTWFSFALQKCSEIKMLCDTLNNRNHNNSLKINILKQHYDSVHNTRLHSDFIHNSKVQERCKNISDVPVSRQTAHHIRFKLQRKRFNLPLYPTTTIGSFPQTQDLRNLRLKFKNNQINKNHYHANLEQYIKQIITEQEKLDLDILVHGEPERNDMVEYFGEHLNGFSFTQHGWIQSYGSRCVKPPIIIGDISRTKPITQKWINYAQSLTKKPIKGILTGPVTILTWSFVREDIKRHTVALQLALSIRDEVMDLEKSGISIIQIDEPAFREGLPLKKSEQKKYLTWAIHAFKITVSSVQNDTQIHTHMCYSEFDEIMHYLLKLDADVISIEASRSDLKLLQFIQKNTEKYLNEIGPGIYDIHSTNKPSISSLVKKLNTFLKYIPKDKLWVNPDCGLKTRSWSETKHSLHNMVAAAKILRSSLNH
;
A
#
# COMPACT_ATOMS: atom_id res chain seq x y z
N MET A 1 -23.97 -29.19 -12.88
CA MET A 1 -23.63 -27.75 -12.91
C MET A 1 -22.16 -27.61 -13.29
N THR A 2 -21.86 -26.75 -14.26
CA THR A 2 -20.49 -26.45 -14.70
C THR A 2 -19.88 -25.43 -13.75
N VAL A 3 -18.67 -25.72 -13.28
CA VAL A 3 -17.82 -24.81 -12.52
C VAL A 3 -17.17 -23.82 -13.49
N LEU A 4 -17.27 -22.52 -13.19
CA LEU A 4 -16.71 -21.46 -14.03
C LEU A 4 -15.53 -20.77 -13.34
N GLY A 5 -14.55 -20.35 -14.14
CA GLY A 5 -13.41 -19.53 -13.72
C GLY A 5 -13.62 -18.05 -14.01
N HIS A 6 -13.28 -17.19 -13.07
CA HIS A 6 -13.30 -15.73 -13.28
C HIS A 6 -12.19 -15.04 -12.50
N THR A 7 -11.87 -13.81 -12.86
CA THR A 7 -11.04 -12.92 -12.04
C THR A 7 -11.90 -11.77 -11.51
N LEU A 8 -11.44 -11.15 -10.43
CA LEU A 8 -12.12 -9.99 -9.82
C LEU A 8 -11.68 -8.65 -10.42
N GLY A 9 -10.75 -8.69 -11.37
CA GLY A 9 -10.07 -7.54 -11.96
C GLY A 9 -8.62 -7.92 -12.29
N PHE A 10 -8.00 -7.17 -13.21
CA PHE A 10 -6.68 -7.47 -13.75
C PHE A 10 -5.71 -6.28 -13.60
N PRO A 11 -4.38 -6.48 -13.47
CA PRO A 11 -3.45 -5.36 -13.40
C PRO A 11 -3.46 -4.54 -14.69
N ARG A 12 -3.59 -3.21 -14.55
CA ARG A 12 -3.80 -2.29 -15.68
C ARG A 12 -2.56 -1.56 -16.17
N ILE A 13 -1.42 -1.65 -15.47
CA ILE A 13 -0.25 -0.83 -15.82
C ILE A 13 0.43 -1.25 -17.15
N GLY A 14 0.18 -2.50 -17.58
CA GLY A 14 0.80 -3.12 -18.75
C GLY A 14 2.10 -3.87 -18.42
N LEU A 15 2.51 -4.80 -19.30
CA LEU A 15 3.65 -5.71 -19.09
C LEU A 15 4.97 -4.97 -18.87
N TYR A 16 5.15 -3.85 -19.56
CA TYR A 16 6.33 -2.99 -19.50
C TYR A 16 6.00 -1.61 -18.90
N ARG A 17 4.87 -1.51 -18.18
CA ARG A 17 4.32 -0.26 -17.62
C ARG A 17 3.94 0.76 -18.69
N GLU A 18 3.40 0.29 -19.81
CA GLU A 18 2.95 1.12 -20.94
C GLU A 18 2.04 2.27 -20.48
N LEU A 19 1.10 2.00 -19.57
CA LEU A 19 0.17 3.01 -19.04
C LEU A 19 0.91 4.09 -18.25
N LYS A 20 1.90 3.72 -17.43
CA LYS A 20 2.71 4.68 -16.66
C LYS A 20 3.35 5.70 -17.58
N TYR A 21 4.04 5.21 -18.61
CA TYR A 21 4.78 6.09 -19.52
C TYR A 21 3.84 6.96 -20.35
N ALA A 22 2.71 6.43 -20.80
CA ALA A 22 1.70 7.20 -21.52
C ALA A 22 1.13 8.34 -20.66
N LEU A 23 0.74 8.05 -19.41
CA LEU A 23 0.26 9.06 -18.46
C LEU A 23 1.30 10.17 -18.21
N GLU A 24 2.55 9.80 -17.96
CA GLU A 24 3.62 10.76 -17.70
C GLU A 24 4.02 11.58 -18.91
N GLN A 25 3.87 11.03 -20.12
CA GLN A 25 4.04 11.77 -21.37
C GLN A 25 2.89 12.76 -21.58
N TYR A 26 1.65 12.33 -21.36
CA TYR A 26 0.48 13.19 -21.47
C TYR A 26 0.54 14.37 -20.50
N TRP A 27 0.87 14.13 -19.22
CA TRP A 27 1.01 15.21 -18.23
C TRP A 27 2.17 16.18 -18.51
N ARG A 28 3.15 15.77 -19.34
CA ARG A 28 4.23 16.64 -19.82
C ARG A 28 3.92 17.27 -21.19
N ASN A 29 2.71 17.07 -21.71
CA ASN A 29 2.24 17.51 -23.03
C ASN A 29 3.11 16.97 -24.18
N THR A 30 3.74 15.79 -24.02
CA THR A 30 4.55 15.17 -25.10
C THR A 30 3.72 14.25 -26.00
N ILE A 31 2.53 13.82 -25.56
CA ILE A 31 1.53 13.14 -26.40
C ILE A 31 0.17 13.81 -26.18
N ASN A 32 -0.71 13.72 -27.18
CA ASN A 32 -2.08 14.19 -27.07
C ASN A 32 -3.01 13.12 -26.43
N GLN A 33 -4.26 13.52 -26.18
CA GLN A 33 -5.27 12.67 -25.57
C GLN A 33 -5.58 11.43 -26.41
N ASP A 34 -5.73 11.55 -27.72
CA ASP A 34 -6.06 10.41 -28.59
C ASP A 34 -5.00 9.30 -28.50
N LYS A 35 -3.72 9.69 -28.44
CA LYS A 35 -2.63 8.74 -28.26
C LYS A 35 -2.70 8.05 -26.90
N LEU A 36 -3.03 8.78 -25.83
CA LEU A 36 -3.23 8.22 -24.49
C LEU A 36 -4.40 7.22 -24.48
N LEU A 37 -5.55 7.61 -25.04
CA LEU A 37 -6.75 6.77 -25.15
C LEU A 37 -6.46 5.48 -25.92
N ASN A 38 -5.76 5.58 -27.06
CA ASN A 38 -5.38 4.41 -27.85
C ASN A 38 -4.46 3.46 -27.08
N ILE A 39 -3.48 3.97 -26.32
CA ILE A 39 -2.62 3.11 -25.48
C ILE A 39 -3.45 2.38 -24.41
N GLY A 40 -4.37 3.07 -23.74
CA GLY A 40 -5.27 2.43 -22.77
C GLY A 40 -6.12 1.32 -23.40
N LYS A 41 -6.71 1.60 -24.56
CA LYS A 41 -7.46 0.63 -25.37
C LYS A 41 -6.62 -0.61 -25.72
N MET A 42 -5.41 -0.42 -26.23
CA MET A 42 -4.50 -1.53 -26.56
C MET A 42 -4.19 -2.41 -25.34
N ILE A 43 -4.01 -1.80 -24.17
CA ILE A 43 -3.76 -2.53 -22.92
C ILE A 43 -4.98 -3.37 -22.53
N ARG A 44 -6.18 -2.79 -22.55
CA ARG A 44 -7.43 -3.51 -22.23
C ARG A 44 -7.66 -4.70 -23.13
N ILE A 45 -7.61 -4.49 -24.46
CA ILE A 45 -7.77 -5.55 -25.46
C ILE A 45 -6.76 -6.68 -25.20
N ARG A 46 -5.47 -6.34 -25.02
CA ARG A 46 -4.43 -7.33 -24.73
C ARG A 46 -4.75 -8.12 -23.46
N HIS A 47 -5.15 -7.47 -22.38
CA HIS A 47 -5.43 -8.14 -21.11
C HIS A 47 -6.69 -9.02 -21.16
N TRP A 48 -7.75 -8.59 -21.83
CA TRP A 48 -8.92 -9.45 -22.07
C TRP A 48 -8.55 -10.68 -22.88
N GLY A 49 -7.86 -10.50 -24.02
CA GLY A 49 -7.40 -11.61 -24.86
C GLY A 49 -6.46 -12.58 -24.15
N GLN A 50 -5.55 -12.07 -23.29
CA GLN A 50 -4.66 -12.92 -22.49
C GLN A 50 -5.42 -13.75 -21.44
N GLN A 51 -6.42 -13.17 -20.77
CA GLN A 51 -7.26 -13.90 -19.82
C GLN A 51 -8.12 -14.96 -20.51
N ILE A 52 -8.72 -14.63 -21.67
CA ILE A 52 -9.48 -15.58 -22.51
C ILE A 52 -8.56 -16.74 -22.93
N LYS A 53 -7.35 -16.43 -23.43
CA LYS A 53 -6.36 -17.45 -23.82
C LYS A 53 -5.93 -18.33 -22.64
N ALA A 54 -5.86 -17.77 -21.44
CA ALA A 54 -5.59 -18.53 -20.22
C ALA A 54 -6.77 -19.39 -19.74
N GLY A 55 -7.95 -19.25 -20.37
CA GLY A 55 -9.14 -20.06 -20.13
C GLY A 55 -10.11 -19.47 -19.11
N ILE A 56 -10.08 -18.17 -18.85
CA ILE A 56 -11.06 -17.52 -17.97
C ILE A 56 -12.43 -17.47 -18.65
N ASP A 57 -13.46 -17.97 -17.97
CA ASP A 57 -14.83 -18.08 -18.52
C ASP A 57 -15.57 -16.73 -18.46
N LEU A 58 -15.36 -15.93 -17.42
CA LEU A 58 -16.00 -14.62 -17.24
C LEU A 58 -14.94 -13.51 -17.08
N ILE A 59 -14.84 -12.64 -18.08
CA ILE A 59 -13.80 -11.60 -18.12
C ILE A 59 -14.26 -10.34 -17.39
N PRO A 60 -13.47 -9.81 -16.44
CA PRO A 60 -13.79 -8.54 -15.79
C PRO A 60 -13.71 -7.38 -16.79
N VAL A 61 -14.69 -6.47 -16.71
CA VAL A 61 -14.69 -5.19 -17.42
C VAL A 61 -15.04 -4.08 -16.44
N GLY A 62 -14.42 -2.90 -16.56
CA GLY A 62 -14.53 -1.82 -15.57
C GLY A 62 -13.45 -1.83 -14.49
N ASP A 63 -12.51 -2.79 -14.54
CA ASP A 63 -11.33 -2.84 -13.67
C ASP A 63 -10.21 -1.86 -14.11
N PHE A 64 -10.20 -1.46 -15.39
CA PHE A 64 -9.29 -0.45 -15.89
C PHE A 64 -9.62 0.93 -15.32
N ALA A 65 -8.59 1.68 -14.94
CA ALA A 65 -8.73 3.11 -14.66
C ALA A 65 -7.47 3.87 -15.06
N TRP A 66 -7.67 5.11 -15.49
CA TRP A 66 -6.60 6.02 -15.87
C TRP A 66 -5.72 6.46 -14.69
N TYR A 67 -6.25 6.41 -13.48
CA TYR A 67 -5.50 6.73 -12.27
C TYR A 67 -5.90 5.85 -11.09
N ASP A 68 -7.19 5.87 -10.75
CA ASP A 68 -7.78 5.16 -9.62
C ASP A 68 -9.23 4.79 -9.92
N HIS A 69 -9.65 3.58 -9.52
CA HIS A 69 -11.01 3.08 -9.79
C HIS A 69 -12.07 3.75 -8.91
N VAL A 70 -11.74 4.11 -7.66
CA VAL A 70 -12.67 4.87 -6.80
C VAL A 70 -12.88 6.27 -7.36
N LEU A 71 -11.82 6.92 -7.85
CA LEU A 71 -11.95 8.18 -8.57
C LEU A 71 -12.78 8.03 -9.86
N THR A 72 -12.61 6.96 -10.62
CA THR A 72 -13.48 6.66 -11.77
C THR A 72 -14.95 6.55 -11.34
N THR A 73 -15.25 5.91 -10.20
CA THR A 73 -16.61 5.90 -9.63
C THR A 73 -17.09 7.31 -9.29
N SER A 74 -16.28 8.16 -8.66
CA SER A 74 -16.64 9.56 -8.40
C SER A 74 -16.94 10.34 -9.67
N MET A 75 -16.16 10.14 -10.74
CA MET A 75 -16.40 10.77 -12.04
C MET A 75 -17.69 10.26 -12.71
N MET A 76 -17.98 8.96 -12.59
CA MET A 76 -19.21 8.34 -13.10
C MET A 76 -20.45 8.90 -12.39
N LEU A 77 -20.38 9.10 -11.08
CA LEU A 77 -21.46 9.62 -10.23
C LEU A 77 -21.57 11.16 -10.21
N ASN A 78 -20.72 11.86 -10.97
CA ASN A 78 -20.57 13.31 -10.95
C ASN A 78 -20.26 13.88 -9.54
N ASN A 79 -19.59 13.11 -8.69
CA ASN A 79 -19.12 13.56 -7.38
C ASN A 79 -17.77 14.27 -7.51
N ILE A 80 -17.80 15.48 -8.09
CA ILE A 80 -16.61 16.28 -8.40
C ILE A 80 -16.61 17.54 -7.53
N PRO A 81 -15.57 17.79 -6.73
CA PRO A 81 -15.53 19.00 -5.90
C PRO A 81 -15.51 20.30 -6.74
N LYS A 82 -16.31 21.29 -6.31
CA LYS A 82 -16.47 22.61 -6.99
C LYS A 82 -15.15 23.29 -7.39
N ARG A 83 -14.10 23.13 -6.57
CA ARG A 83 -12.77 23.73 -6.82
C ARG A 83 -12.08 23.26 -8.12
N TYR A 84 -12.50 22.12 -8.67
CA TYR A 84 -11.98 21.62 -9.95
C TYR A 84 -12.80 22.13 -11.14
N TYR A 85 -13.94 22.78 -10.89
CA TYR A 85 -14.73 23.46 -11.90
C TYR A 85 -14.29 24.91 -12.16
N SER A 86 -13.63 25.60 -11.22
CA SER A 86 -13.25 27.02 -11.40
C SER A 86 -12.03 27.25 -12.30
N SER A 87 -11.26 26.22 -12.65
CA SER A 87 -10.18 26.29 -13.63
C SER A 87 -10.64 26.19 -15.08
N ILE A 88 -11.96 26.18 -15.31
CA ILE A 88 -12.62 25.76 -16.56
C ILE A 88 -12.95 26.94 -17.50
N SER A 89 -12.66 28.18 -17.14
CA SER A 89 -12.85 29.30 -18.07
C SER A 89 -11.79 29.27 -19.19
N ASN A 90 -12.00 28.48 -20.25
CA ASN A 90 -11.73 28.79 -21.67
C ASN A 90 -11.22 27.66 -22.59
N GLN A 91 -11.15 26.39 -22.20
CA GLN A 91 -10.85 25.31 -23.16
C GLN A 91 -11.71 24.06 -22.91
N THR A 92 -12.26 23.51 -23.99
CA THR A 92 -13.10 22.29 -24.09
C THR A 92 -12.75 21.24 -23.03
N THR A 93 -13.68 21.03 -22.10
CA THR A 93 -13.50 20.22 -20.89
C THR A 93 -13.58 18.73 -21.18
N ASN A 94 -12.45 18.04 -21.06
CA ASN A 94 -12.40 16.59 -21.07
C ASN A 94 -12.44 16.04 -19.63
N ASN A 95 -13.30 15.05 -19.37
CA ASN A 95 -13.40 14.32 -18.09
C ASN A 95 -12.04 13.78 -17.61
N LEU A 96 -11.14 13.41 -18.53
CA LEU A 96 -9.82 12.87 -18.19
C LEU A 96 -8.91 13.91 -17.50
N ASP A 97 -8.94 15.17 -17.96
CA ASP A 97 -8.14 16.25 -17.35
C ASP A 97 -8.69 16.63 -15.98
N ILE A 98 -10.02 16.64 -15.81
CA ILE A 98 -10.66 16.82 -14.50
C ILE A 98 -10.23 15.71 -13.55
N LEU A 99 -10.26 14.44 -13.99
CA LEU A 99 -9.78 13.30 -13.21
C LEU A 99 -8.33 13.50 -12.76
N PHE A 100 -7.43 13.94 -13.65
CA PHE A 100 -6.03 14.18 -13.27
C PHE A 100 -5.86 15.38 -12.34
N ASN A 101 -6.64 16.44 -12.51
CA ASN A 101 -6.62 17.60 -11.62
C ASN A 101 -7.08 17.22 -10.20
N ILE A 102 -8.11 16.38 -10.07
CA ILE A 102 -8.53 15.85 -8.78
C ILE A 102 -7.41 15.03 -8.15
N ALA A 103 -6.81 14.11 -8.90
CA ALA A 103 -5.82 13.18 -8.37
C ALA A 103 -4.46 13.82 -8.04
N ARG A 104 -4.03 14.81 -8.83
CA ARG A 104 -2.64 15.33 -8.81
C ARG A 104 -2.53 16.81 -8.52
N GLY A 105 -3.65 17.54 -8.54
CA GLY A 105 -3.67 18.99 -8.48
C GLY A 105 -3.19 19.63 -9.78
N TYR A 106 -3.23 20.95 -9.81
CA TYR A 106 -2.82 21.76 -10.95
C TYR A 106 -2.19 23.05 -10.47
N SER A 107 -1.02 23.41 -11.02
CA SER A 107 -0.36 24.68 -10.71
C SER A 107 0.20 25.29 -11.99
N LYS A 108 -0.53 26.25 -12.56
CA LYS A 108 -0.12 27.03 -13.74
C LYS A 108 -0.82 28.39 -13.73
N ASN A 109 -0.17 29.42 -14.28
CA ASN A 109 -0.76 30.76 -14.48
C ASN A 109 -1.40 31.35 -13.20
N ASN A 110 -0.71 31.24 -12.05
CA ASN A 110 -1.18 31.68 -10.72
C ASN A 110 -2.44 30.98 -10.18
N VAL A 111 -2.97 29.97 -10.87
CA VAL A 111 -4.02 29.08 -10.35
C VAL A 111 -3.35 27.88 -9.70
N ASN A 112 -3.59 27.67 -8.40
CA ASN A 112 -3.07 26.54 -7.63
C ASN A 112 -4.24 25.74 -7.05
N ILE A 113 -4.49 24.56 -7.61
CA ILE A 113 -5.52 23.63 -7.16
C ILE A 113 -4.86 22.47 -6.43
N ILE A 114 -5.24 22.30 -5.17
CA ILE A 114 -4.75 21.25 -4.30
C ILE A 114 -5.38 19.91 -4.73
N PRO A 115 -4.62 18.80 -4.83
CA PRO A 115 -5.17 17.47 -5.09
C PRO A 115 -6.11 17.01 -3.97
N SER A 116 -7.05 16.13 -4.29
CA SER A 116 -7.82 15.40 -3.31
C SER A 116 -6.92 14.46 -2.49
N GLU A 117 -7.39 14.12 -1.30
CA GLU A 117 -6.65 13.21 -0.42
C GLU A 117 -6.58 11.81 -1.00
N MET A 118 -5.50 11.11 -0.70
CA MET A 118 -5.25 9.75 -1.11
C MET A 118 -5.02 8.88 0.14
N LYS A 119 -5.71 7.74 0.22
CA LYS A 119 -5.59 6.78 1.34
C LYS A 119 -5.29 5.38 0.83
N LYS A 120 -4.73 4.53 1.69
CA LYS A 120 -4.53 3.10 1.42
C LYS A 120 -5.88 2.42 1.19
N TRP A 121 -5.95 1.56 0.19
CA TRP A 121 -7.11 0.71 -0.07
C TRP A 121 -7.07 -0.47 0.89
N PHE A 122 -7.83 -0.36 1.98
CA PHE A 122 -7.87 -1.33 3.08
C PHE A 122 -6.44 -1.68 3.57
N ASN A 123 -6.10 -2.97 3.68
CA ASN A 123 -4.80 -3.47 4.13
C ASN A 123 -3.85 -3.79 2.97
N THR A 124 -3.85 -2.94 1.93
CA THR A 124 -2.99 -3.10 0.74
C THR A 124 -2.08 -1.88 0.56
N ASN A 125 -1.01 -2.04 -0.24
CA ASN A 125 -0.13 -0.93 -0.64
C ASN A 125 -0.68 -0.12 -1.86
N TYR A 126 -1.88 -0.45 -2.34
CA TYR A 126 -2.58 0.35 -3.34
C TYR A 126 -3.27 1.53 -2.64
N HIS A 127 -3.37 2.67 -3.31
CA HIS A 127 -4.05 3.85 -2.78
C HIS A 127 -5.17 4.29 -3.71
N TYR A 128 -6.25 4.78 -3.11
CA TYR A 128 -7.39 5.36 -3.80
C TYR A 128 -7.53 6.84 -3.46
N ILE A 129 -8.21 7.60 -4.33
CA ILE A 129 -8.56 8.99 -4.08
C ILE A 129 -9.88 9.03 -3.30
N VAL A 130 -9.83 9.66 -2.14
CA VAL A 130 -10.94 9.67 -1.18
C VAL A 130 -12.12 10.47 -1.76
N PRO A 131 -13.32 9.87 -1.90
CA PRO A 131 -14.53 10.61 -2.27
C PRO A 131 -14.80 11.74 -1.28
N GLU A 132 -15.12 12.93 -1.79
CA GLU A 132 -15.42 14.09 -0.96
C GLU A 132 -16.91 14.41 -1.09
N PHE A 133 -17.61 14.48 0.03
CA PHE A 133 -19.05 14.71 0.08
C PHE A 133 -19.37 16.03 0.76
N ILE A 134 -20.31 16.78 0.20
CA ILE A 134 -20.95 17.91 0.89
C ILE A 134 -22.37 17.53 1.32
N GLN A 135 -22.93 18.28 2.26
CA GLN A 135 -24.32 18.10 2.67
C GLN A 135 -25.24 18.31 1.46
N ASP A 136 -26.26 17.47 1.33
CA ASP A 136 -27.23 17.52 0.23
C ASP A 136 -26.59 17.38 -1.17
N GLN A 137 -25.48 16.64 -1.27
CA GLN A 137 -24.80 16.36 -2.54
C GLN A 137 -25.75 15.75 -3.57
N GLU A 138 -25.85 16.41 -4.73
CA GLU A 138 -26.49 15.84 -5.91
C GLU A 138 -25.54 14.86 -6.62
N PHE A 139 -26.05 13.69 -6.98
CA PHE A 139 -25.37 12.74 -7.86
C PHE A 139 -26.10 12.68 -9.19
N LYS A 140 -25.34 12.56 -10.28
CA LYS A 140 -25.86 12.38 -11.65
C LYS A 140 -24.91 11.50 -12.43
N LEU A 141 -25.42 10.69 -13.34
CA LEU A 141 -24.54 9.96 -14.26
C LEU A 141 -23.81 10.96 -15.16
N ASN A 142 -22.47 10.90 -15.20
CA ASN A 142 -21.64 11.82 -15.99
C ASN A 142 -20.67 11.09 -16.93
N TRP A 143 -19.79 10.23 -16.40
CA TRP A 143 -18.76 9.59 -17.22
C TRP A 143 -19.13 8.16 -17.62
N THR A 144 -19.15 7.88 -18.92
CA THR A 144 -19.60 6.61 -19.52
C THR A 144 -18.52 5.54 -19.69
N GLN A 145 -17.30 5.75 -19.15
CA GLN A 145 -16.14 4.88 -19.40
C GLN A 145 -16.45 3.38 -19.28
N LEU A 146 -17.19 2.97 -18.24
CA LEU A 146 -17.58 1.57 -18.03
C LEU A 146 -18.39 1.02 -19.21
N PHE A 147 -19.38 1.78 -19.68
CA PHE A 147 -20.27 1.36 -20.76
C PHE A 147 -19.52 1.25 -22.09
N ASP A 148 -18.60 2.20 -22.34
CA ASP A 148 -17.74 2.22 -23.52
C ASP A 148 -16.79 1.01 -23.50
N GLU A 149 -16.23 0.66 -22.34
CA GLU A 149 -15.37 -0.52 -22.18
C GLU A 149 -16.13 -1.84 -22.34
N ILE A 150 -17.41 -1.89 -21.94
CA ILE A 150 -18.28 -3.06 -22.17
C ILE A 150 -18.53 -3.27 -23.67
N ASP A 151 -18.87 -2.20 -24.38
CA ASP A 151 -19.11 -2.26 -25.83
C ASP A 151 -17.81 -2.60 -26.56
N GLU A 152 -16.68 -2.03 -26.11
CA GLU A 152 -15.35 -2.37 -26.61
C GLU A 152 -15.05 -3.85 -26.44
N ALA A 153 -15.14 -4.40 -25.22
CA ALA A 153 -14.84 -5.81 -24.95
C ALA A 153 -15.71 -6.75 -25.80
N SER A 154 -17.01 -6.45 -25.91
CA SER A 154 -17.97 -7.23 -26.70
C SER A 154 -17.70 -7.17 -28.20
N SER A 155 -17.17 -6.05 -28.71
CA SER A 155 -16.82 -5.91 -30.13
C SER A 155 -15.56 -6.68 -30.53
N TYR A 156 -14.60 -6.85 -29.62
CA TYR A 156 -13.35 -7.55 -29.89
C TYR A 156 -13.44 -9.06 -29.65
N TYR A 157 -14.24 -9.47 -28.66
CA TYR A 157 -14.32 -10.86 -28.23
C TYR A 157 -15.78 -11.28 -28.06
N ASN A 158 -16.18 -12.33 -28.79
CA ASN A 158 -17.43 -13.03 -28.53
C ASN A 158 -17.28 -13.95 -27.31
N HIS A 159 -17.05 -13.36 -26.13
CA HIS A 159 -16.77 -14.06 -24.89
C HIS A 159 -17.54 -13.43 -23.73
N PRO A 160 -18.07 -14.21 -22.77
CA PRO A 160 -18.81 -13.66 -21.65
C PRO A 160 -17.99 -12.67 -20.80
N ILE A 161 -18.58 -11.50 -20.57
CA ILE A 161 -18.02 -10.45 -19.72
C ILE A 161 -18.81 -10.32 -18.41
N LYS A 162 -18.13 -9.78 -17.40
CA LYS A 162 -18.68 -9.47 -16.08
C LYS A 162 -18.25 -8.05 -15.70
N PRO A 163 -19.10 -7.04 -15.92
CA PRO A 163 -18.85 -5.68 -15.45
C PRO A 163 -18.62 -5.61 -13.94
N ILE A 164 -17.76 -4.71 -13.52
CA ILE A 164 -17.42 -4.46 -12.11
C ILE A 164 -17.79 -3.02 -11.77
N ILE A 165 -18.54 -2.84 -10.70
CA ILE A 165 -18.79 -1.54 -10.09
C ILE A 165 -18.48 -1.59 -8.60
N LEU A 166 -17.95 -0.49 -8.07
CA LEU A 166 -17.82 -0.30 -6.63
C LEU A 166 -19.21 -0.08 -6.04
N GLY A 167 -19.55 -0.82 -4.98
CA GLY A 167 -20.85 -0.74 -4.35
C GLY A 167 -21.09 0.59 -3.60
N PRO A 168 -22.36 1.03 -3.51
CA PRO A 168 -22.71 2.34 -2.99
C PRO A 168 -22.33 2.52 -1.52
N LEU A 169 -22.41 1.46 -0.70
CA LEU A 169 -22.15 1.59 0.73
C LEU A 169 -20.66 1.62 1.01
N THR A 170 -19.85 0.81 0.32
CA THR A 170 -18.39 0.94 0.38
C THR A 170 -17.96 2.32 -0.11
N TYR A 171 -18.52 2.83 -1.20
CA TYR A 171 -18.20 4.17 -1.72
C TYR A 171 -18.46 5.28 -0.69
N LEU A 172 -19.62 5.26 -0.01
CA LEU A 172 -19.91 6.19 1.08
C LEU A 172 -19.00 5.95 2.29
N TRP A 173 -18.74 4.70 2.66
CA TRP A 173 -17.92 4.33 3.82
C TRP A 173 -16.49 4.86 3.72
N ILE A 174 -15.87 4.73 2.55
CA ILE A 174 -14.47 5.15 2.31
C ILE A 174 -14.34 6.65 2.06
N GLY A 175 -15.43 7.36 1.75
CA GLY A 175 -15.40 8.81 1.54
C GLY A 175 -15.39 9.63 2.83
N LYS A 176 -15.24 10.95 2.69
CA LYS A 176 -15.21 11.92 3.79
C LYS A 176 -16.13 13.09 3.52
N THR A 177 -16.61 13.72 4.59
CA THR A 177 -17.39 14.95 4.49
C THR A 177 -16.48 16.18 4.34
N LYS A 178 -16.98 17.21 3.66
CA LYS A 178 -16.35 18.51 3.45
C LYS A 178 -17.30 19.62 3.86
N GLU A 179 -16.72 20.79 4.13
CA GLU A 179 -17.41 22.01 4.62
C GLU A 179 -17.96 21.85 6.05
N LYS A 180 -18.78 20.83 6.31
CA LYS A 180 -19.31 20.46 7.63
C LYS A 180 -19.25 18.94 7.83
N GLU A 181 -19.15 18.49 9.08
CA GLU A 181 -19.37 17.07 9.41
C GLU A 181 -20.88 16.78 9.39
N PHE A 182 -21.28 15.67 8.74
CA PHE A 182 -22.66 15.18 8.68
C PHE A 182 -22.67 13.66 8.52
N ASP A 183 -23.83 13.02 8.71
CA ASP A 183 -23.96 11.57 8.52
C ASP A 183 -23.95 11.23 7.02
N LYS A 184 -22.92 10.49 6.57
CA LYS A 184 -22.78 10.08 5.17
C LYS A 184 -23.94 9.21 4.67
N LEU A 185 -24.64 8.50 5.55
CA LEU A 185 -25.81 7.70 5.17
C LEU A 185 -26.99 8.55 4.70
N SER A 186 -27.03 9.85 5.02
CA SER A 186 -28.03 10.77 4.47
C SER A 186 -27.97 10.88 2.95
N LEU A 187 -26.80 10.59 2.36
CA LEU A 187 -26.56 10.63 0.91
C LEU A 187 -26.94 9.32 0.20
N LEU A 188 -27.32 8.28 0.94
CA LEU A 188 -27.57 6.97 0.35
C LEU A 188 -28.76 6.99 -0.63
N SER A 189 -29.88 7.60 -0.24
CA SER A 189 -31.07 7.62 -1.11
C SER A 189 -30.81 8.28 -2.48
N PRO A 190 -30.26 9.50 -2.58
CA PRO A 190 -29.95 10.10 -3.89
C PRO A 190 -28.85 9.33 -4.64
N LEU A 191 -27.89 8.73 -3.93
CA LEU A 191 -26.88 7.88 -4.55
C LEU A 191 -27.49 6.65 -5.23
N LEU A 192 -28.44 5.98 -4.57
CA LEU A 192 -29.09 4.78 -5.10
C LEU A 192 -29.90 5.05 -6.37
N LEU A 193 -30.44 6.27 -6.55
CA LEU A 193 -31.12 6.64 -7.79
C LEU A 193 -30.18 6.56 -9.00
N VAL A 194 -28.95 7.06 -8.85
CA VAL A 194 -27.95 7.02 -9.93
C VAL A 194 -27.38 5.61 -10.12
N TYR A 195 -27.22 4.85 -9.03
CA TYR A 195 -26.88 3.42 -9.16
C TYR A 195 -27.96 2.65 -9.91
N GLN A 196 -29.24 2.92 -9.66
CA GLN A 196 -30.33 2.30 -10.43
C GLN A 196 -30.25 2.68 -11.91
N GLU A 197 -29.98 3.95 -12.24
CA GLU A 197 -29.77 4.39 -13.62
C GLU A 197 -28.61 3.62 -14.30
N ILE A 198 -27.50 3.41 -13.58
CA ILE A 198 -26.37 2.60 -14.07
C ILE A 198 -26.81 1.15 -14.32
N LEU A 199 -27.55 0.54 -13.39
CA LEU A 199 -28.07 -0.83 -13.56
C LEU A 199 -29.05 -0.92 -14.73
N ASP A 200 -29.90 0.08 -14.95
CA ASP A 200 -30.85 0.14 -16.07
C ASP A 200 -30.16 0.31 -17.43
N ILE A 201 -28.98 0.95 -17.47
CA ILE A 201 -28.14 0.98 -18.69
C ILE A 201 -27.48 -0.37 -18.91
N LEU A 202 -26.94 -0.98 -17.85
CA LEU A 202 -26.35 -2.32 -17.91
C LEU A 202 -27.39 -3.38 -18.32
N SER A 203 -28.66 -3.25 -17.91
CA SER A 203 -29.73 -4.18 -18.26
C SER A 203 -30.13 -4.16 -19.73
N LYS A 204 -29.70 -3.15 -20.48
CA LYS A 204 -29.89 -3.02 -21.93
C LYS A 204 -28.70 -3.58 -22.71
N LYS A 205 -27.59 -3.91 -22.02
CA LYS A 205 -26.41 -4.54 -22.60
C LYS A 205 -26.56 -6.07 -22.52
N ASN A 206 -25.93 -6.79 -23.45
CA ASN A 206 -25.96 -8.25 -23.48
C ASN A 206 -25.00 -8.86 -22.43
N ILE A 207 -25.31 -8.66 -21.15
CA ILE A 207 -24.52 -9.15 -20.01
C ILE A 207 -25.38 -10.01 -19.08
N ASN A 208 -24.76 -11.03 -18.48
CA ASN A 208 -25.48 -11.96 -17.60
C ASN A 208 -25.23 -11.71 -16.11
N TRP A 209 -24.10 -11.08 -15.77
CA TRP A 209 -23.66 -10.90 -14.40
C TRP A 209 -22.98 -9.54 -14.22
N VAL A 210 -23.30 -8.86 -13.12
CA VAL A 210 -22.58 -7.69 -12.64
C VAL A 210 -21.95 -8.01 -11.29
N GLN A 211 -20.66 -7.74 -11.17
CA GLN A 211 -19.94 -7.78 -9.91
C GLN A 211 -20.11 -6.43 -9.21
N ILE A 212 -20.63 -6.45 -7.98
CA ILE A 212 -20.70 -5.25 -7.12
C ILE A 212 -19.76 -5.47 -5.93
N ASP A 213 -18.71 -4.66 -5.88
CA ASP A 213 -17.68 -4.74 -4.85
C ASP A 213 -18.15 -4.03 -3.58
N GLU A 214 -18.39 -4.79 -2.51
CA GLU A 214 -18.69 -4.26 -1.17
C GLU A 214 -17.67 -4.75 -0.12
N PRO A 215 -16.37 -4.45 -0.30
CA PRO A 215 -15.34 -4.89 0.64
C PRO A 215 -15.48 -4.29 2.04
N ALA A 216 -16.22 -3.19 2.24
CA ALA A 216 -16.48 -2.68 3.59
C ALA A 216 -17.26 -3.68 4.47
N LEU A 217 -17.98 -4.65 3.89
CA LEU A 217 -18.67 -5.68 4.65
C LEU A 217 -17.71 -6.56 5.48
N VAL A 218 -16.43 -6.69 5.08
CA VAL A 218 -15.47 -7.49 5.85
C VAL A 218 -15.11 -6.83 7.20
N LEU A 219 -15.46 -5.57 7.39
CA LEU A 219 -15.24 -4.80 8.62
C LEU A 219 -16.27 -5.13 9.71
N GLU A 220 -15.98 -4.70 10.93
CA GLU A 220 -16.92 -4.68 12.05
C GLU A 220 -17.77 -3.40 11.97
N LEU A 221 -18.80 -3.42 11.13
CA LEU A 221 -19.63 -2.26 10.83
C LEU A 221 -20.64 -1.93 11.97
N PRO A 222 -20.92 -0.64 12.23
CA PRO A 222 -22.04 -0.20 13.08
C PRO A 222 -23.40 -0.69 12.56
N ASN A 223 -24.40 -0.76 13.43
CA ASN A 223 -25.71 -1.31 13.08
C ASN A 223 -26.44 -0.47 12.00
N GLU A 224 -26.30 0.85 12.04
CA GLU A 224 -26.92 1.77 11.08
C GLU A 224 -26.45 1.47 9.66
N TRP A 225 -25.15 1.17 9.49
CA TRP A 225 -24.58 0.77 8.21
C TRP A 225 -25.09 -0.60 7.76
N LYS A 226 -25.24 -1.56 8.67
CA LYS A 226 -25.85 -2.86 8.37
C LYS A 226 -27.29 -2.72 7.86
N GLN A 227 -28.10 -1.86 8.48
CA GLN A 227 -29.46 -1.56 8.01
C GLN A 227 -29.45 -0.85 6.66
N ALA A 228 -28.50 0.05 6.44
CA ALA A 228 -28.35 0.76 5.18
C ALA A 228 -27.99 -0.19 4.01
N TYR A 229 -27.17 -1.22 4.25
CA TYR A 229 -26.93 -2.30 3.30
C TYR A 229 -28.23 -3.04 2.93
N LEU A 230 -29.02 -3.44 3.92
CA LEU A 230 -30.30 -4.12 3.68
C LEU A 230 -31.22 -3.26 2.83
N TYR A 231 -31.36 -1.98 3.19
CA TYR A 231 -32.15 -1.01 2.43
C TYR A 231 -31.69 -0.88 0.98
N ALA A 232 -30.39 -0.71 0.75
CA ALA A 232 -29.84 -0.51 -0.59
C ALA A 232 -30.09 -1.71 -1.51
N TYR A 233 -29.79 -2.93 -1.05
CA TYR A 233 -29.96 -4.13 -1.86
C TYR A 233 -31.42 -4.59 -1.98
N GLN A 234 -32.34 -4.08 -1.17
CA GLN A 234 -33.78 -4.21 -1.41
C GLN A 234 -34.32 -3.20 -2.43
N LYS A 235 -33.69 -2.01 -2.51
CA LYS A 235 -34.09 -0.93 -3.42
C LYS A 235 -33.56 -1.09 -4.84
N LEU A 236 -32.39 -1.69 -5.03
CA LEU A 236 -31.78 -1.85 -6.34
C LEU A 236 -32.40 -3.03 -7.11
N HIS A 237 -32.98 -2.75 -8.28
CA HIS A 237 -33.61 -3.73 -9.15
C HIS A 237 -32.67 -4.14 -10.29
N HIS A 238 -32.65 -5.44 -10.63
CA HIS A 238 -31.72 -6.04 -11.59
C HIS A 238 -32.34 -7.23 -12.33
N ASN A 239 -33.52 -7.08 -12.94
CA ASN A 239 -34.27 -8.25 -13.46
C ASN A 239 -33.63 -8.94 -14.68
N ASN A 240 -32.76 -8.25 -15.43
CA ASN A 240 -32.20 -8.77 -16.70
C ASN A 240 -30.81 -9.42 -16.56
N PHE A 241 -30.14 -9.25 -15.43
CA PHE A 241 -28.83 -9.82 -15.15
C PHE A 241 -28.73 -10.18 -13.67
N LYS A 242 -27.71 -10.94 -13.30
CA LYS A 242 -27.52 -11.39 -11.93
C LYS A 242 -26.48 -10.57 -11.19
N ILE A 243 -26.67 -10.40 -9.89
CA ILE A 243 -25.68 -9.69 -9.04
C ILE A 243 -24.79 -10.70 -8.32
N LEU A 244 -23.48 -10.55 -8.50
CA LEU A 244 -22.45 -11.14 -7.65
C LEU A 244 -21.97 -10.09 -6.65
N LEU A 245 -22.44 -10.19 -5.41
CA LEU A 245 -21.88 -9.39 -4.31
C LEU A 245 -20.46 -9.88 -4.02
N THR A 246 -19.49 -8.97 -4.02
CA THR A 246 -18.08 -9.33 -3.89
C THR A 246 -17.43 -8.72 -2.66
N THR A 247 -16.87 -9.58 -1.81
CA THR A 247 -16.15 -9.19 -0.59
C THR A 247 -14.74 -9.76 -0.62
N TYR A 248 -13.75 -9.03 -0.09
CA TYR A 248 -12.37 -9.48 -0.10
C TYR A 248 -11.50 -8.83 0.99
N PHE A 249 -10.29 -9.36 1.15
CA PHE A 249 -9.24 -8.96 2.10
C PHE A 249 -9.37 -9.49 3.53
N ASP A 250 -10.53 -10.02 3.91
CA ASP A 250 -10.76 -10.74 5.16
C ASP A 250 -12.00 -11.64 5.01
N SER A 251 -12.28 -12.47 6.00
CA SER A 251 -13.47 -13.32 6.05
C SER A 251 -14.75 -12.53 6.30
N ILE A 252 -15.88 -13.11 5.88
CA ILE A 252 -17.20 -12.48 5.95
C ILE A 252 -18.18 -13.21 6.88
N TYR A 253 -17.73 -14.23 7.60
CA TYR A 253 -18.58 -15.10 8.42
C TYR A 253 -19.45 -14.35 9.44
N HIS A 254 -18.97 -13.23 9.98
CA HIS A 254 -19.69 -12.39 10.95
C HIS A 254 -20.84 -11.56 10.35
N GLN A 255 -21.02 -11.58 9.02
CA GLN A 255 -22.06 -10.83 8.31
C GLN A 255 -22.98 -11.72 7.47
N LEU A 256 -22.82 -13.06 7.50
CA LEU A 256 -23.59 -13.96 6.63
C LEU A 256 -25.10 -13.80 6.85
N ASP A 257 -25.56 -13.79 8.10
CA ASP A 257 -26.98 -13.58 8.45
C ASP A 257 -27.59 -12.27 7.89
N LEU A 258 -26.75 -11.25 7.70
CA LEU A 258 -27.16 -9.99 7.08
C LEU A 258 -27.21 -10.13 5.55
N ILE A 259 -26.13 -10.67 4.97
CA ILE A 259 -25.97 -10.78 3.51
C ILE A 259 -27.04 -11.68 2.91
N GLU A 260 -27.43 -12.76 3.57
CA GLU A 260 -28.48 -13.69 3.13
C GLU A 260 -29.84 -13.01 2.88
N LYS A 261 -30.06 -11.82 3.44
CA LYS A 261 -31.28 -11.03 3.28
C LYS A 261 -31.24 -10.09 2.07
N PHE A 262 -30.11 -9.98 1.38
CA PHE A 262 -29.96 -9.11 0.22
C PHE A 262 -30.59 -9.73 -1.02
N SER A 263 -31.20 -8.90 -1.88
CA SER A 263 -31.66 -9.34 -3.19
C SER A 263 -30.46 -9.44 -4.14
N ILE A 264 -29.75 -10.57 -4.09
CA ILE A 264 -28.58 -10.88 -4.92
C ILE A 264 -28.62 -12.36 -5.38
N ASP A 265 -27.78 -12.73 -6.34
CA ASP A 265 -27.76 -14.06 -6.95
C ASP A 265 -26.51 -14.88 -6.62
N GLY A 266 -25.51 -14.25 -6.00
CA GLY A 266 -24.28 -14.91 -5.65
C GLY A 266 -23.39 -14.07 -4.74
N LEU A 267 -22.50 -14.77 -4.05
CA LEU A 267 -21.53 -14.18 -3.13
C LEU A 267 -20.12 -14.64 -3.51
N HIS A 268 -19.20 -13.69 -3.68
CA HIS A 268 -17.77 -13.94 -3.70
C HIS A 268 -17.16 -13.74 -2.31
N VAL A 269 -16.33 -14.71 -1.92
CA VAL A 269 -15.62 -14.73 -0.63
C VAL A 269 -14.12 -14.91 -0.82
N ASP A 270 -13.33 -14.14 -0.06
CA ASP A 270 -11.88 -14.34 0.06
C ASP A 270 -11.59 -15.51 1.02
N LEU A 271 -11.15 -16.63 0.44
CA LEU A 271 -10.78 -17.84 1.16
C LEU A 271 -9.26 -17.98 1.33
N VAL A 272 -8.52 -16.89 1.17
CA VAL A 272 -7.06 -16.83 1.32
C VAL A 272 -6.67 -16.01 2.54
N SER A 273 -7.26 -14.82 2.74
CA SER A 273 -6.79 -13.86 3.75
C SER A 273 -6.96 -14.33 5.20
N ASN A 274 -7.96 -15.16 5.51
CA ASN A 274 -8.24 -15.65 6.87
C ASN A 274 -8.19 -17.19 7.01
N GLN A 275 -7.03 -17.79 6.70
CA GLN A 275 -6.85 -19.26 6.61
C GLN A 275 -7.36 -20.08 7.81
N LYS A 276 -7.45 -19.50 9.01
CA LYS A 276 -7.90 -20.21 10.22
C LYS A 276 -9.40 -20.48 10.25
N ASN A 277 -10.18 -19.62 9.61
CA ASN A 277 -11.65 -19.65 9.67
C ASN A 277 -12.26 -19.97 8.30
N ASN A 278 -11.43 -20.19 7.27
CA ASN A 278 -11.90 -20.46 5.91
C ASN A 278 -12.46 -21.88 5.80
N ASN A 279 -13.77 -21.99 5.97
CA ASN A 279 -14.54 -23.21 5.78
C ASN A 279 -15.56 -22.99 4.65
N ILE A 280 -15.30 -23.62 3.50
CA ILE A 280 -16.19 -23.52 2.34
C ILE A 280 -17.44 -24.39 2.48
N LEU A 281 -17.39 -25.46 3.27
CA LEU A 281 -18.55 -26.31 3.56
C LEU A 281 -19.55 -25.55 4.42
N LEU A 282 -19.07 -24.79 5.41
CA LEU A 282 -19.93 -23.89 6.20
C LEU A 282 -20.64 -22.86 5.32
N LEU A 283 -19.93 -22.22 4.39
CA LEU A 283 -20.54 -21.30 3.42
C LEU A 283 -21.56 -22.00 2.53
N HIS A 284 -21.28 -23.23 2.12
CA HIS A 284 -22.21 -24.02 1.32
C HIS A 284 -23.52 -24.32 2.08
N GLU A 285 -23.43 -24.60 3.39
CA GLU A 285 -24.57 -24.91 4.26
C GLU A 285 -25.42 -23.68 4.58
N GLN A 286 -24.79 -22.54 4.89
CA GLN A 286 -25.49 -21.32 5.32
C GLN A 286 -26.15 -20.57 4.15
N LEU A 287 -25.44 -20.43 3.02
CA LEU A 287 -25.91 -19.59 1.92
C LEU A 287 -27.14 -20.20 1.20
N PRO A 288 -28.03 -19.39 0.59
CA PRO A 288 -29.15 -19.89 -0.22
C PRO A 288 -28.70 -20.83 -1.34
N LYS A 289 -29.35 -21.99 -1.51
CA LYS A 289 -28.92 -23.05 -2.47
C LYS A 289 -28.91 -22.59 -3.94
N ASN A 290 -29.77 -21.67 -4.29
CA ASN A 290 -29.88 -21.09 -5.64
C ASN A 290 -28.72 -20.13 -5.98
N TRP A 291 -28.02 -19.61 -4.96
CA TRP A 291 -26.91 -18.69 -5.15
C TRP A 291 -25.68 -19.35 -5.75
N VAL A 292 -24.98 -18.59 -6.60
CA VAL A 292 -23.59 -18.89 -6.95
C VAL A 292 -22.69 -18.59 -5.75
N LEU A 293 -21.88 -19.55 -5.35
CA LEU A 293 -20.77 -19.32 -4.44
C LEU A 293 -19.49 -19.19 -5.25
N SER A 294 -18.95 -17.98 -5.28
CA SER A 294 -17.65 -17.71 -5.88
C SER A 294 -16.54 -17.84 -4.84
N ALA A 295 -15.70 -18.85 -5.01
CA ALA A 295 -14.60 -19.20 -4.12
C ALA A 295 -13.32 -18.47 -4.55
N GLY A 296 -12.97 -17.39 -3.85
CA GLY A 296 -11.73 -16.64 -4.03
C GLY A 296 -10.55 -17.34 -3.40
N ILE A 297 -9.98 -18.32 -4.11
CA ILE A 297 -8.95 -19.24 -3.60
C ILE A 297 -7.56 -19.02 -4.17
N ILE A 298 -7.45 -18.25 -5.26
CA ILE A 298 -6.15 -17.87 -5.85
C ILE A 298 -5.73 -16.54 -5.25
N ASN A 299 -4.61 -16.50 -4.52
CA ASN A 299 -4.20 -15.29 -3.79
C ASN A 299 -3.99 -14.10 -4.75
N GLY A 300 -4.81 -13.05 -4.65
CA GLY A 300 -4.66 -11.83 -5.45
C GLY A 300 -3.62 -10.85 -4.92
N LYS A 301 -3.22 -10.95 -3.64
CA LYS A 301 -2.27 -10.06 -2.95
C LYS A 301 -0.83 -10.61 -2.88
N ASN A 302 -0.62 -11.85 -3.30
CA ASN A 302 0.68 -12.51 -3.20
C ASN A 302 0.98 -13.35 -4.45
N ILE A 303 2.24 -13.75 -4.60
CA ILE A 303 2.73 -14.40 -5.82
C ILE A 303 2.94 -15.90 -5.68
N TRP A 304 2.66 -16.49 -4.52
CA TRP A 304 2.88 -17.93 -4.34
C TRP A 304 1.92 -18.75 -5.20
N LYS A 305 2.44 -19.85 -5.73
CA LYS A 305 1.68 -20.85 -6.46
C LYS A 305 0.64 -21.50 -5.56
N THR A 306 -0.59 -21.64 -6.05
CA THR A 306 -1.70 -22.14 -5.23
C THR A 306 -1.66 -23.67 -5.09
N ASN A 307 -1.97 -24.19 -3.90
CA ASN A 307 -2.23 -25.62 -3.70
C ASN A 307 -3.62 -25.99 -4.24
N LEU A 308 -3.71 -26.23 -5.54
CA LEU A 308 -4.98 -26.53 -6.22
C LEU A 308 -5.55 -27.90 -5.83
N TYR A 309 -4.70 -28.87 -5.48
CA TYR A 309 -5.16 -30.18 -5.02
C TYR A 309 -5.87 -30.09 -3.66
N TYR A 310 -5.39 -29.25 -2.74
CA TYR A 310 -6.11 -28.95 -1.51
C TYR A 310 -7.51 -28.42 -1.81
N TRP A 311 -7.64 -27.40 -2.66
CA TRP A 311 -8.93 -26.81 -3.00
C TRP A 311 -9.84 -27.74 -3.78
N PHE A 312 -9.30 -28.57 -4.67
CA PHE A 312 -10.07 -29.63 -5.34
C PHE A 312 -10.79 -30.51 -4.30
N LYS A 313 -10.08 -31.00 -3.28
CA LYS A 313 -10.67 -31.84 -2.23
C LYS A 313 -11.77 -31.13 -1.43
N GLN A 314 -11.62 -29.83 -1.17
CA GLN A 314 -12.62 -29.05 -0.45
C GLN A 314 -13.88 -28.76 -1.28
N LEU A 315 -13.71 -28.55 -2.59
CA LEU A 315 -14.78 -28.14 -3.50
C LEU A 315 -15.55 -29.32 -4.10
N TYR A 316 -14.86 -30.40 -4.43
CA TYR A 316 -15.45 -31.56 -5.12
C TYR A 316 -16.73 -32.11 -4.45
N PRO A 317 -16.87 -32.17 -3.11
CA PRO A 317 -18.09 -32.66 -2.46
C PRO A 317 -19.35 -31.84 -2.76
N ILE A 318 -19.20 -30.55 -3.10
CA ILE A 318 -20.33 -29.60 -3.19
C ILE A 318 -20.67 -29.16 -4.62
N ILE A 319 -19.82 -29.45 -5.63
CA ILE A 319 -20.02 -28.98 -7.02
C ILE A 319 -21.26 -29.57 -7.72
N THR A 320 -21.83 -30.67 -7.20
CA THR A 320 -23.08 -31.25 -7.71
C THR A 320 -24.32 -30.60 -7.11
N GLN A 321 -24.18 -29.99 -5.93
CA GLN A 321 -25.27 -29.46 -5.12
C GLN A 321 -25.42 -27.94 -5.26
N ARG A 322 -24.36 -27.24 -5.66
CA ARG A 322 -24.30 -25.78 -5.75
C ARG A 322 -23.55 -25.32 -7.01
N LYS A 323 -23.94 -24.16 -7.53
CA LYS A 323 -23.17 -23.46 -8.57
C LYS A 323 -21.91 -22.84 -7.94
N ILE A 324 -20.75 -23.34 -8.34
CA ILE A 324 -19.46 -22.88 -7.85
C ILE A 324 -18.71 -22.13 -8.93
N TRP A 325 -18.17 -20.97 -8.58
CA TRP A 325 -17.15 -20.29 -9.38
C TRP A 325 -15.80 -20.31 -8.67
N ILE A 326 -14.73 -20.37 -9.45
CA ILE A 326 -13.35 -20.31 -8.97
C ILE A 326 -12.78 -18.94 -9.34
N GLY A 327 -12.32 -18.22 -8.33
CA GLY A 327 -11.85 -16.85 -8.49
C GLY A 327 -10.51 -16.56 -7.83
N SER A 328 -9.95 -15.41 -8.20
CA SER A 328 -8.94 -14.75 -7.37
C SER A 328 -9.56 -14.24 -6.08
N SER A 329 -8.82 -14.26 -4.98
CA SER A 329 -9.31 -13.86 -3.64
C SER A 329 -9.67 -12.38 -3.53
N CYS A 330 -9.11 -11.57 -4.41
CA CYS A 330 -9.40 -10.17 -4.64
C CYS A 330 -9.04 -9.84 -6.11
N SER A 331 -9.15 -8.59 -6.53
CA SER A 331 -8.61 -8.16 -7.83
C SER A 331 -7.12 -8.53 -7.96
N LEU A 332 -6.71 -8.98 -9.15
CA LEU A 332 -5.31 -9.25 -9.44
C LEU A 332 -4.48 -7.97 -9.60
N LEU A 333 -5.07 -6.78 -9.45
CA LEU A 333 -4.37 -5.49 -9.37
C LEU A 333 -3.14 -5.51 -8.44
N HIS A 334 -3.20 -6.33 -7.38
CA HIS A 334 -2.13 -6.47 -6.38
C HIS A 334 -1.09 -7.56 -6.71
N SER A 335 -1.10 -8.08 -7.94
CA SER A 335 -0.15 -9.07 -8.45
C SER A 335 0.57 -8.53 -9.69
N PRO A 336 1.84 -8.89 -9.94
CA PRO A 336 2.47 -8.58 -11.21
C PRO A 336 1.81 -9.39 -12.35
N ILE A 337 2.08 -9.02 -13.61
CA ILE A 337 1.30 -9.54 -14.74
C ILE A 337 1.77 -10.92 -15.21
N ASP A 338 3.05 -11.06 -15.58
CA ASP A 338 3.55 -12.28 -16.24
C ASP A 338 4.92 -12.71 -15.71
N LEU A 339 4.94 -13.90 -15.09
CA LEU A 339 6.16 -14.50 -14.56
C LEU A 339 7.15 -14.89 -15.66
N ASN A 340 6.69 -15.09 -16.90
CA ASN A 340 7.57 -15.48 -18.00
C ASN A 340 8.57 -14.38 -18.36
N LEU A 341 8.29 -13.12 -18.03
CA LEU A 341 9.20 -11.99 -18.21
C LEU A 341 10.36 -11.95 -17.21
N GLU A 342 10.35 -12.81 -16.20
CA GLU A 342 11.42 -12.93 -15.22
C GLU A 342 12.50 -13.89 -15.74
N THR A 343 13.53 -13.36 -16.41
CA THR A 343 14.62 -14.16 -17.00
C THR A 343 15.80 -14.35 -16.04
N ASN A 344 15.93 -13.50 -15.02
CA ASN A 344 17.02 -13.55 -14.05
C ASN A 344 16.66 -14.27 -12.73
N LEU A 345 15.42 -14.72 -12.56
CA LEU A 345 15.05 -15.52 -11.39
C LEU A 345 15.66 -16.91 -11.51
N ASN A 346 16.16 -17.46 -10.39
CA ASN A 346 16.58 -18.85 -10.33
C ASN A 346 15.43 -19.77 -10.76
N ASN A 347 15.68 -20.70 -11.69
CA ASN A 347 14.65 -21.55 -12.28
C ASN A 347 13.86 -22.36 -11.24
N ASN A 348 14.52 -22.89 -10.21
CA ASN A 348 13.85 -23.63 -9.14
C ASN A 348 12.89 -22.73 -8.36
N ILE A 349 13.35 -21.54 -7.98
CA ILE A 349 12.56 -20.54 -7.24
C ILE A 349 11.40 -20.03 -8.09
N LYS A 350 11.62 -19.78 -9.38
CA LYS A 350 10.59 -19.34 -10.32
C LYS A 350 9.41 -20.31 -10.35
N THR A 351 9.64 -21.62 -10.21
CA THR A 351 8.55 -22.60 -10.16
C THR A 351 7.59 -22.43 -8.97
N TRP A 352 8.00 -21.73 -7.91
CA TRP A 352 7.19 -21.52 -6.70
C TRP A 352 6.16 -20.40 -6.85
N PHE A 353 6.23 -19.64 -7.93
CA PHE A 353 5.43 -18.43 -8.11
C PHE A 353 4.38 -18.56 -9.22
N SER A 354 3.34 -17.74 -9.10
CA SER A 354 2.28 -17.51 -10.08
C SER A 354 1.94 -16.02 -10.06
N PHE A 355 2.19 -15.31 -11.16
CA PHE A 355 1.73 -13.93 -11.41
C PHE A 355 0.33 -13.95 -12.02
N ALA A 356 -0.25 -12.80 -12.37
CA ALA A 356 -1.66 -12.70 -12.79
C ALA A 356 -2.05 -13.64 -13.94
N LEU A 357 -1.20 -13.81 -14.97
CA LEU A 357 -1.48 -14.76 -16.06
C LEU A 357 -1.39 -16.22 -15.62
N GLN A 358 -0.37 -16.57 -14.84
CA GLN A 358 -0.23 -17.93 -14.30
C GLN A 358 -1.39 -18.27 -13.35
N LYS A 359 -1.87 -17.28 -12.58
CA LYS A 359 -3.08 -17.39 -11.74
C LYS A 359 -4.34 -17.65 -12.58
N CYS A 360 -4.46 -17.06 -13.76
CA CYS A 360 -5.56 -17.37 -14.67
C CYS A 360 -5.51 -18.84 -15.13
N SER A 361 -4.32 -19.35 -15.46
CA SER A 361 -4.12 -20.77 -15.79
C SER A 361 -4.39 -21.70 -14.61
N GLU A 362 -4.04 -21.31 -13.38
CA GLU A 362 -4.39 -22.06 -12.15
C GLU A 362 -5.91 -22.20 -11.99
N ILE A 363 -6.66 -21.11 -12.19
CA ILE A 363 -8.14 -21.12 -12.15
C ILE A 363 -8.67 -22.12 -13.17
N LYS A 364 -8.24 -22.00 -14.43
CA LYS A 364 -8.69 -22.89 -15.51
C LYS A 364 -8.39 -24.35 -15.20
N MET A 365 -7.19 -24.66 -14.75
CA MET A 365 -6.78 -26.03 -14.45
C MET A 365 -7.64 -26.68 -13.37
N LEU A 366 -8.03 -25.92 -12.33
CA LEU A 366 -8.93 -26.43 -11.30
C LEU A 366 -10.37 -26.58 -11.83
N CYS A 367 -10.89 -25.60 -12.57
CA CYS A 367 -12.20 -25.70 -13.21
C CYS A 367 -12.31 -26.94 -14.11
N ASP A 368 -11.30 -27.18 -14.96
CA ASP A 368 -11.27 -28.33 -15.88
C ASP A 368 -11.20 -29.68 -15.19
N THR A 369 -10.64 -29.71 -13.97
CA THR A 369 -10.58 -30.92 -13.16
C THR A 369 -11.89 -31.15 -12.41
N LEU A 370 -12.51 -30.10 -11.85
CA LEU A 370 -13.82 -30.19 -11.20
C LEU A 370 -14.96 -30.51 -12.18
N ASN A 371 -14.87 -30.02 -13.42
CA ASN A 371 -15.88 -30.30 -14.45
C ASN A 371 -15.77 -31.70 -15.07
N ASN A 372 -14.64 -32.39 -14.90
CA ASN A 372 -14.47 -33.74 -15.43
C ASN A 372 -15.03 -34.78 -14.46
N ARG A 373 -16.25 -35.24 -14.71
CA ARG A 373 -17.03 -36.10 -13.80
C ARG A 373 -16.81 -37.62 -13.99
N ASN A 374 -16.04 -38.04 -14.99
CA ASN A 374 -15.82 -39.46 -15.26
C ASN A 374 -14.77 -40.06 -14.32
N HIS A 375 -15.02 -41.28 -13.82
CA HIS A 375 -14.21 -41.98 -12.80
C HIS A 375 -12.74 -42.26 -13.19
N ASN A 376 -12.33 -42.05 -14.44
CA ASN A 376 -10.91 -42.04 -14.87
C ASN A 376 -10.22 -40.69 -14.55
N ASN A 377 -10.56 -40.09 -13.41
CA ASN A 377 -10.09 -38.77 -12.97
C ASN A 377 -8.62 -38.77 -12.49
N SER A 378 -7.95 -39.94 -12.50
CA SER A 378 -6.59 -40.11 -11.98
C SER A 378 -5.60 -39.16 -12.65
N LEU A 379 -5.63 -38.98 -13.98
CA LEU A 379 -4.64 -38.14 -14.67
C LEU A 379 -4.74 -36.66 -14.31
N LYS A 380 -5.93 -36.04 -14.40
CA LYS A 380 -6.10 -34.60 -14.07
C LYS A 380 -5.87 -34.32 -12.59
N ILE A 381 -6.35 -35.20 -11.71
CA ILE A 381 -6.07 -35.11 -10.27
C ILE A 381 -4.56 -35.25 -10.01
N ASN A 382 -3.87 -36.17 -10.69
CA ASN A 382 -2.42 -36.33 -10.59
C ASN A 382 -1.68 -35.08 -11.08
N ILE A 383 -2.13 -34.43 -12.16
CA ILE A 383 -1.58 -33.16 -12.63
C ILE A 383 -1.74 -32.06 -11.56
N LEU A 384 -2.94 -31.91 -10.96
CA LEU A 384 -3.14 -30.95 -9.87
C LEU A 384 -2.22 -31.22 -8.67
N LYS A 385 -2.05 -32.50 -8.32
CA LYS A 385 -1.18 -32.94 -7.25
C LYS A 385 0.28 -32.61 -7.58
N GLN A 386 0.77 -32.97 -8.76
CA GLN A 386 2.13 -32.70 -9.23
C GLN A 386 2.44 -31.20 -9.35
N HIS A 387 1.46 -30.38 -9.74
CA HIS A 387 1.58 -28.92 -9.86
C HIS A 387 2.07 -28.27 -8.55
N TYR A 388 1.62 -28.78 -7.40
CA TYR A 388 2.01 -28.27 -6.09
C TYR A 388 3.04 -29.14 -5.36
N ASP A 389 2.98 -30.47 -5.48
CA ASP A 389 3.92 -31.38 -4.79
C ASP A 389 5.37 -31.10 -5.17
N SER A 390 5.64 -30.77 -6.43
CA SER A 390 6.97 -30.37 -6.90
C SER A 390 7.47 -29.10 -6.17
N VAL A 391 6.62 -28.09 -6.02
CA VAL A 391 6.92 -26.86 -5.27
C VAL A 391 7.06 -27.12 -3.78
N HIS A 392 6.15 -27.90 -3.19
CA HIS A 392 6.19 -28.23 -1.77
C HIS A 392 7.45 -29.00 -1.41
N ASN A 393 7.77 -30.06 -2.16
CA ASN A 393 8.94 -30.91 -1.90
C ASN A 393 10.25 -30.14 -2.10
N THR A 394 10.35 -29.32 -3.14
CA THR A 394 11.55 -28.51 -3.37
C THR A 394 11.75 -27.45 -2.29
N ARG A 395 10.67 -26.86 -1.74
CA ARG A 395 10.77 -25.91 -0.63
C ARG A 395 11.13 -26.60 0.68
N LEU A 396 10.40 -27.66 1.05
CA LEU A 396 10.55 -28.35 2.33
C LEU A 396 11.98 -28.85 2.58
N HIS A 397 12.67 -29.28 1.53
CA HIS A 397 14.03 -29.84 1.62
C HIS A 397 15.12 -28.89 1.11
N SER A 398 14.80 -27.61 0.90
CA SER A 398 15.79 -26.66 0.38
C SER A 398 16.65 -26.06 1.49
N ASP A 399 17.91 -26.47 1.52
CA ASP A 399 18.95 -25.87 2.37
C ASP A 399 19.17 -24.37 2.06
N PHE A 400 18.72 -23.91 0.89
CA PHE A 400 18.80 -22.52 0.48
C PHE A 400 17.81 -21.62 1.25
N ILE A 401 16.68 -22.17 1.70
CA ILE A 401 15.62 -21.40 2.37
C ILE A 401 15.45 -21.75 3.86
N HIS A 402 16.05 -22.84 4.32
CA HIS A 402 16.06 -23.26 5.72
C HIS A 402 17.42 -23.01 6.35
N ASN A 403 17.45 -22.20 7.41
CA ASN A 403 18.68 -21.87 8.12
C ASN A 403 18.55 -22.23 9.61
N SER A 404 19.19 -23.31 10.01
CA SER A 404 19.14 -23.83 11.39
C SER A 404 19.59 -22.80 12.43
N LYS A 405 20.63 -22.00 12.14
CA LYS A 405 21.12 -20.94 13.04
C LYS A 405 20.07 -19.85 13.25
N VAL A 406 19.34 -19.47 12.21
CA VAL A 406 18.24 -18.49 12.32
C VAL A 406 17.10 -19.07 13.17
N GLN A 407 16.74 -20.33 12.93
CA GLN A 407 15.67 -21.00 13.67
C GLN A 407 16.03 -21.15 15.15
N GLU A 408 17.26 -21.54 15.47
CA GLU A 408 17.76 -21.61 16.85
C GLU A 408 17.76 -20.24 17.52
N ARG A 409 18.26 -19.19 16.84
CA ARG A 409 18.23 -17.82 17.36
C ARG A 409 16.81 -17.32 17.64
N CYS A 410 15.84 -17.70 16.81
CA CYS A 410 14.43 -17.37 17.05
C CYS A 410 13.82 -18.15 18.22
N LYS A 411 14.26 -19.40 18.46
CA LYS A 411 13.82 -20.19 19.62
C LYS A 411 14.33 -19.59 20.93
N ASN A 412 15.55 -19.08 20.94
CA ASN A 412 16.19 -18.45 22.11
C ASN A 412 15.86 -16.95 22.25
N ILE A 413 14.69 -16.52 21.76
CA ILE A 413 14.30 -15.11 21.78
C ILE A 413 14.09 -14.55 23.20
N SER A 414 13.81 -15.43 24.17
CA SER A 414 13.72 -15.08 25.59
C SER A 414 14.97 -14.37 26.12
N ASP A 415 16.12 -14.64 25.53
CA ASP A 415 17.41 -14.12 25.97
C ASP A 415 17.69 -12.72 25.40
N VAL A 416 16.88 -12.27 24.44
CA VAL A 416 16.98 -10.94 23.84
C VAL A 416 16.08 -9.99 24.62
N PRO A 417 16.61 -8.91 25.20
CA PRO A 417 15.78 -7.90 25.85
C PRO A 417 14.76 -7.32 24.86
N VAL A 418 13.52 -7.13 25.30
CA VAL A 418 12.41 -6.65 24.46
C VAL A 418 11.98 -5.24 24.83
N SER A 419 12.83 -4.52 25.58
CA SER A 419 12.64 -3.13 25.99
C SER A 419 13.99 -2.53 26.41
N ARG A 420 14.12 -1.21 26.29
CA ARG A 420 15.21 -0.47 26.94
C ARG A 420 15.06 -0.64 28.45
N GLN A 421 16.13 -0.98 29.17
CA GLN A 421 16.06 -1.21 30.62
C GLN A 421 15.78 0.09 31.40
N THR A 422 16.17 1.24 30.86
CA THR A 422 16.03 2.55 31.50
C THR A 422 14.83 3.30 30.93
N ALA A 423 14.02 3.89 31.81
CA ALA A 423 12.84 4.66 31.44
C ALA A 423 13.18 5.91 30.60
N HIS A 424 12.27 6.28 29.68
CA HIS A 424 12.46 7.38 28.73
C HIS A 424 12.92 8.70 29.38
N HIS A 425 12.32 9.11 30.50
CA HIS A 425 12.65 10.39 31.14
C HIS A 425 14.11 10.48 31.65
N ILE A 426 14.75 9.36 31.94
CA ILE A 426 16.18 9.31 32.30
C ILE A 426 17.03 9.39 31.03
N ARG A 427 16.69 8.61 30.00
CA ARG A 427 17.36 8.63 28.70
C ARG A 427 17.32 10.03 28.07
N PHE A 428 16.17 10.68 28.10
CA PHE A 428 15.96 12.04 27.62
C PHE A 428 16.97 13.03 28.22
N LYS A 429 17.23 12.97 29.54
CA LYS A 429 18.22 13.84 30.20
C LYS A 429 19.64 13.56 29.72
N LEU A 430 20.00 12.28 29.56
CA LEU A 430 21.32 11.87 29.06
C LEU A 430 21.53 12.28 27.61
N GLN A 431 20.51 12.09 26.76
CA GLN A 431 20.52 12.49 25.35
C GLN A 431 20.63 14.02 25.21
N ARG A 432 19.85 14.80 25.99
CA ARG A 432 19.95 16.26 26.03
C ARG A 432 21.35 16.73 26.41
N LYS A 433 21.98 16.10 27.40
CA LYS A 433 23.36 16.38 27.81
C LYS A 433 24.36 16.01 26.71
N ARG A 434 24.20 14.88 26.03
CA ARG A 434 25.09 14.40 24.98
C ARG A 434 25.06 15.29 23.73
N PHE A 435 23.87 15.61 23.24
CA PHE A 435 23.72 16.30 21.96
C PHE A 435 23.69 17.83 22.08
N ASN A 436 23.37 18.35 23.27
CA ASN A 436 23.26 19.79 23.53
C ASN A 436 22.47 20.55 22.45
N LEU A 437 21.35 19.96 22.01
CA LEU A 437 20.52 20.52 20.94
C LEU A 437 19.77 21.76 21.43
N PRO A 438 19.59 22.78 20.57
CA PRO A 438 18.73 23.90 20.89
C PRO A 438 17.27 23.46 21.05
N LEU A 439 16.43 24.35 21.57
CA LEU A 439 14.98 24.17 21.46
C LEU A 439 14.55 24.19 19.99
N TYR A 440 13.50 23.43 19.68
CA TYR A 440 12.98 23.26 18.31
C TYR A 440 14.05 22.74 17.34
N PRO A 441 14.76 21.65 17.65
CA PRO A 441 15.83 21.14 16.80
C PRO A 441 15.31 20.83 15.39
N THR A 442 16.08 21.23 14.40
CA THR A 442 15.76 21.10 12.98
C THR A 442 16.47 19.89 12.40
N THR A 443 15.72 19.10 11.64
CA THR A 443 16.26 17.93 10.95
C THR A 443 15.43 17.60 9.71
N THR A 444 15.86 16.60 8.96
CA THR A 444 15.05 16.01 7.88
C THR A 444 14.83 14.52 8.15
N ILE A 445 14.03 13.88 7.31
CA ILE A 445 13.60 12.49 7.53
C ILE A 445 14.64 11.47 7.03
N GLY A 446 15.37 11.74 5.94
CA GLY A 446 16.31 10.77 5.38
C GLY A 446 16.70 11.14 3.95
N SER A 447 15.95 10.64 2.97
CA SER A 447 16.28 10.83 1.56
C SER A 447 16.34 12.29 1.09
N PHE A 448 17.29 12.58 0.19
CA PHE A 448 17.40 13.83 -0.57
C PHE A 448 17.06 13.61 -2.07
N PRO A 449 16.90 14.68 -2.88
CA PRO A 449 16.52 14.59 -4.30
C PRO A 449 17.25 13.51 -5.10
N GLN A 450 16.50 12.54 -5.65
CA GLN A 450 17.07 11.57 -6.60
C GLN A 450 17.07 12.12 -8.02
N THR A 451 18.17 12.77 -8.37
CA THR A 451 18.41 13.39 -9.68
C THR A 451 18.44 12.38 -10.81
N GLN A 452 18.25 12.86 -12.05
CA GLN A 452 18.39 12.02 -13.23
C GLN A 452 19.80 11.45 -13.35
N ASP A 453 20.82 12.22 -12.98
CA ASP A 453 22.22 11.78 -12.99
C ASP A 453 22.48 10.63 -12.02
N LEU A 454 21.92 10.70 -10.81
CA LEU A 454 22.04 9.61 -9.84
C LEU A 454 21.32 8.34 -10.33
N ARG A 455 20.15 8.49 -10.96
CA ARG A 455 19.43 7.34 -11.57
C ARG A 455 20.23 6.74 -12.72
N ASN A 456 20.80 7.58 -13.58
CA ASN A 456 21.66 7.15 -14.70
C ASN A 456 22.93 6.46 -14.19
N LEU A 457 23.55 6.97 -13.12
CA LEU A 457 24.71 6.35 -12.48
C LEU A 457 24.38 4.93 -11.98
N ARG A 458 23.27 4.76 -11.26
CA ARG A 458 22.79 3.44 -10.81
C ARG A 458 22.49 2.51 -11.98
N LEU A 459 21.88 3.02 -13.05
CA LEU A 459 21.59 2.24 -14.25
C LEU A 459 22.88 1.77 -14.93
N LYS A 460 23.87 2.66 -15.10
CA LYS A 460 25.19 2.33 -15.64
C LYS A 460 25.88 1.25 -14.79
N PHE A 461 25.82 1.35 -13.46
CA PHE A 461 26.38 0.35 -12.57
C PHE A 461 25.65 -1.00 -12.70
N LYS A 462 24.31 -0.99 -12.70
CA LYS A 462 23.48 -2.19 -12.86
C LYS A 462 23.71 -2.90 -14.20
N ASN A 463 24.01 -2.14 -15.26
CA ASN A 463 24.31 -2.65 -16.59
C ASN A 463 25.80 -2.98 -16.78
N ASN A 464 26.61 -3.01 -15.70
CA ASN A 464 28.06 -3.25 -15.73
C ASN A 464 28.87 -2.30 -16.63
N GLN A 465 28.35 -1.10 -16.90
CA GLN A 465 29.02 -0.07 -17.72
C GLN A 465 30.05 0.75 -16.93
N ILE A 466 29.97 0.72 -15.59
CA ILE A 466 30.96 1.32 -14.69
C ILE A 466 31.31 0.33 -13.59
N ASN A 467 32.55 0.38 -13.11
CA ASN A 467 32.99 -0.50 -12.02
C ASN A 467 32.53 0.01 -10.64
N LYS A 468 32.63 -0.87 -9.64
CA LYS A 468 32.22 -0.60 -8.25
C LYS A 468 32.94 0.59 -7.62
N ASN A 469 34.23 0.76 -7.90
CA ASN A 469 35.02 1.86 -7.32
C ASN A 469 34.55 3.22 -7.85
N HIS A 470 34.30 3.32 -9.16
CA HIS A 470 33.76 4.53 -9.76
C HIS A 470 32.35 4.83 -9.23
N TYR A 471 31.49 3.82 -9.13
CA TYR A 471 30.15 3.97 -8.56
C TYR A 471 30.21 4.48 -7.11
N HIS A 472 31.05 3.87 -6.27
CA HIS A 472 31.23 4.27 -4.89
C HIS A 472 31.77 5.69 -4.73
N ALA A 473 32.80 6.07 -5.50
CA ALA A 473 33.37 7.41 -5.45
C ALA A 473 32.32 8.49 -5.80
N ASN A 474 31.47 8.23 -6.79
CA ASN A 474 30.38 9.16 -7.14
C ASN A 474 29.34 9.26 -6.02
N LEU A 475 28.95 8.14 -5.39
CA LEU A 475 28.03 8.17 -4.25
C LEU A 475 28.59 8.97 -3.06
N GLU A 476 29.89 8.83 -2.78
CA GLU A 476 30.59 9.62 -1.77
C GLU A 476 30.54 11.12 -2.10
N GLN A 477 30.70 11.51 -3.38
CA GLN A 477 30.52 12.92 -3.79
C GLN A 477 29.08 13.42 -3.57
N TYR A 478 28.07 12.61 -3.87
CA TYR A 478 26.68 12.96 -3.57
C TYR A 478 26.46 13.17 -2.08
N ILE A 479 26.95 12.25 -1.24
CA ILE A 479 26.87 12.39 0.23
C ILE A 479 27.56 13.68 0.67
N LYS A 480 28.78 13.95 0.18
CA LYS A 480 29.52 15.17 0.51
C LYS A 480 28.75 16.44 0.15
N GLN A 481 28.14 16.48 -1.03
CA GLN A 481 27.30 17.59 -1.45
C GLN A 481 26.10 17.76 -0.50
N ILE A 482 25.41 16.67 -0.16
CA ILE A 482 24.26 16.68 0.75
C ILE A 482 24.63 17.19 2.14
N ILE A 483 25.75 16.73 2.71
CA ILE A 483 26.25 17.21 4.01
C ILE A 483 26.60 18.70 3.95
N THR A 484 27.36 19.11 2.93
CA THR A 484 27.76 20.52 2.73
C THR A 484 26.54 21.45 2.65
N GLU A 485 25.50 21.06 1.90
CA GLU A 485 24.31 21.88 1.76
C GLU A 485 23.49 21.95 3.05
N GLN A 486 23.41 20.87 3.82
CA GLN A 486 22.74 20.88 5.12
C GLN A 486 23.48 21.72 6.16
N GLU A 487 24.81 21.73 6.15
CA GLU A 487 25.60 22.62 7.00
C GLU A 487 25.38 24.09 6.66
N LYS A 488 25.35 24.44 5.36
CA LYS A 488 25.01 25.81 4.90
C LYS A 488 23.62 26.25 5.33
N LEU A 489 22.65 25.33 5.34
CA LEU A 489 21.30 25.58 5.83
C LEU A 489 21.23 25.70 7.35
N ASP A 490 22.30 25.33 8.05
CA ASP A 490 22.40 25.29 9.51
C ASP A 490 21.35 24.40 10.18
N LEU A 491 21.12 23.22 9.60
CA LEU A 491 20.32 22.16 10.24
C LEU A 491 21.04 21.63 11.49
N ASP A 492 20.30 21.26 12.55
CA ASP A 492 20.90 20.82 13.81
C ASP A 492 21.35 19.35 13.75
N ILE A 493 20.55 18.48 13.12
CA ILE A 493 20.83 17.06 12.91
C ILE A 493 20.71 16.72 11.42
N LEU A 494 21.74 16.07 10.88
CA LEU A 494 21.86 15.83 9.45
C LEU A 494 21.50 14.39 9.07
N VAL A 495 21.32 14.17 7.77
CA VAL A 495 21.14 12.84 7.14
C VAL A 495 22.10 12.71 5.95
N HIS A 496 22.47 11.50 5.54
CA HIS A 496 23.34 11.31 4.36
C HIS A 496 22.59 11.37 3.02
N GLY A 497 21.26 11.39 3.05
CA GLY A 497 20.40 11.58 1.87
C GLY A 497 20.11 10.33 1.05
N GLU A 498 20.61 9.16 1.45
CA GLU A 498 20.33 7.85 0.85
C GLU A 498 20.60 7.74 -0.67
N PRO A 499 21.68 8.33 -1.23
CA PRO A 499 21.96 8.25 -2.67
C PRO A 499 22.30 6.82 -3.13
N GLU A 500 22.68 5.92 -2.24
CA GLU A 500 22.93 4.51 -2.52
C GLU A 500 21.62 3.70 -2.70
N ARG A 501 20.49 4.18 -2.16
CA ARG A 501 19.25 3.41 -2.07
C ARG A 501 18.28 3.75 -3.18
N ASN A 502 17.85 2.74 -3.94
CA ASN A 502 16.74 2.93 -4.87
C ASN A 502 15.39 2.91 -4.16
N ASP A 503 15.20 2.00 -3.21
CA ASP A 503 13.96 1.82 -2.46
C ASP A 503 14.30 1.34 -1.04
N MET A 504 13.50 1.75 -0.05
CA MET A 504 13.79 1.51 1.36
C MET A 504 13.59 0.06 1.78
N VAL A 505 12.91 -0.78 1.00
CA VAL A 505 12.75 -2.21 1.29
C VAL A 505 13.62 -3.05 0.35
N GLU A 506 13.68 -2.69 -0.93
CA GLU A 506 14.57 -3.37 -1.90
C GLU A 506 16.04 -3.35 -1.41
N TYR A 507 16.53 -2.19 -0.94
CA TYR A 507 17.92 -2.05 -0.49
C TYR A 507 18.28 -2.98 0.68
N PHE A 508 17.40 -3.12 1.68
CA PHE A 508 17.65 -4.05 2.79
C PHE A 508 17.54 -5.49 2.34
N GLY A 509 16.52 -5.82 1.54
CA GLY A 509 16.38 -7.17 1.00
C GLY A 509 17.62 -7.61 0.22
N GLU A 510 18.24 -6.74 -0.60
CA GLU A 510 19.44 -7.06 -1.38
C GLU A 510 20.65 -7.43 -0.51
N HIS A 511 20.63 -7.07 0.78
CA HIS A 511 21.70 -7.32 1.74
C HIS A 511 21.32 -8.35 2.83
N LEU A 512 20.11 -8.90 2.77
CA LEU A 512 19.62 -9.93 3.67
C LEU A 512 19.51 -11.26 2.92
N ASN A 513 19.95 -12.34 3.57
CA ASN A 513 19.63 -13.68 3.10
C ASN A 513 18.12 -13.93 3.19
N GLY A 514 17.63 -14.89 2.41
CA GLY A 514 16.21 -15.26 2.41
C GLY A 514 15.33 -14.37 1.52
N PHE A 515 15.91 -13.48 0.71
CA PHE A 515 15.21 -12.64 -0.27
C PHE A 515 15.50 -13.03 -1.72
N SER A 516 14.54 -12.72 -2.60
CA SER A 516 14.65 -12.79 -4.06
C SER A 516 14.04 -11.54 -4.70
N PHE A 517 14.43 -11.24 -5.94
CA PHE A 517 14.08 -9.99 -6.63
C PHE A 517 13.66 -10.25 -8.06
N THR A 518 12.67 -9.48 -8.49
CA THR A 518 12.14 -9.52 -9.85
C THR A 518 12.75 -8.41 -10.71
N GLN A 519 12.61 -8.53 -12.02
CA GLN A 519 12.91 -7.50 -13.02
C GLN A 519 11.63 -6.77 -13.46
N HIS A 520 10.56 -7.52 -13.70
CA HIS A 520 9.28 -7.08 -14.26
C HIS A 520 8.10 -7.27 -13.28
N GLY A 521 8.37 -7.65 -12.03
CA GLY A 521 7.39 -7.85 -10.95
C GLY A 521 6.75 -6.57 -10.41
N TRP A 522 6.33 -5.65 -11.29
CA TRP A 522 5.75 -4.35 -10.94
C TRP A 522 4.28 -4.45 -10.53
N ILE A 523 3.90 -3.68 -9.52
CA ILE A 523 2.53 -3.52 -9.02
C ILE A 523 2.24 -2.04 -8.88
N GLN A 524 1.01 -1.63 -9.23
CA GLN A 524 0.58 -0.25 -9.04
C GLN A 524 0.40 0.05 -7.54
N SER A 525 1.01 1.14 -7.07
CA SER A 525 0.80 1.63 -5.70
C SER A 525 -0.14 2.83 -5.67
N TYR A 526 0.05 3.81 -6.57
CA TYR A 526 -0.92 4.89 -6.78
C TYR A 526 -0.69 5.59 -8.12
N GLY A 527 -1.74 5.98 -8.83
CA GLY A 527 -1.63 6.65 -10.12
C GLY A 527 -0.68 5.93 -11.08
N SER A 528 0.30 6.62 -11.65
CA SER A 528 1.34 6.01 -12.49
C SER A 528 2.53 5.43 -11.72
N ARG A 529 2.58 5.54 -10.38
CA ARG A 529 3.68 5.02 -9.56
C ARG A 529 3.47 3.54 -9.27
N CYS A 530 4.50 2.77 -9.59
CA CYS A 530 4.57 1.34 -9.32
C CYS A 530 5.69 1.05 -8.34
N VAL A 531 5.52 -0.03 -7.59
CA VAL A 531 6.54 -0.64 -6.73
C VAL A 531 6.88 -2.02 -7.27
N LYS A 532 8.04 -2.53 -6.90
CA LYS A 532 8.51 -3.86 -7.26
C LYS A 532 8.92 -4.57 -5.97
N PRO A 533 7.96 -5.15 -5.22
CA PRO A 533 8.22 -5.71 -3.91
C PRO A 533 9.28 -6.82 -3.97
N PRO A 534 10.23 -6.86 -3.02
CA PRO A 534 11.07 -8.03 -2.81
C PRO A 534 10.23 -9.25 -2.43
N ILE A 535 10.79 -10.43 -2.61
CA ILE A 535 10.13 -11.70 -2.26
C ILE A 535 10.91 -12.33 -1.13
N ILE A 536 10.27 -12.53 0.02
CA ILE A 536 10.86 -13.33 1.10
C ILE A 536 10.66 -14.79 0.70
N ILE A 537 11.74 -15.54 0.52
CA ILE A 537 11.73 -16.93 0.07
C ILE A 537 12.25 -17.90 1.13
N GLY A 538 13.04 -17.41 2.09
CA GLY A 538 13.77 -18.22 3.06
C GLY A 538 13.87 -17.60 4.46
N ASP A 539 14.55 -18.30 5.35
CA ASP A 539 14.89 -17.82 6.68
C ASP A 539 15.84 -16.62 6.56
N ILE A 540 15.48 -15.52 7.22
CA ILE A 540 16.14 -14.22 7.03
C ILE A 540 17.30 -14.07 8.00
N SER A 541 18.46 -13.67 7.46
CA SER A 541 19.65 -13.34 8.25
C SER A 541 20.47 -12.25 7.59
N ARG A 542 21.16 -11.46 8.43
CA ARG A 542 22.17 -10.50 8.01
C ARG A 542 23.56 -11.10 8.19
N THR A 543 24.38 -11.07 7.14
CA THR A 543 25.76 -11.61 7.18
C THR A 543 26.84 -10.54 7.37
N LYS A 544 26.54 -9.28 7.04
CA LYS A 544 27.47 -8.16 7.11
C LYS A 544 26.73 -6.83 7.33
N PRO A 545 27.41 -5.79 7.84
CA PRO A 545 26.88 -4.43 7.89
C PRO A 545 26.34 -3.96 6.54
N ILE A 546 25.15 -3.36 6.56
CA ILE A 546 24.44 -2.91 5.36
C ILE A 546 24.77 -1.44 5.07
N THR A 547 24.63 -0.59 6.08
CA THR A 547 24.59 0.87 5.95
C THR A 547 25.83 1.57 6.52
N GLN A 548 26.59 0.85 7.36
CA GLN A 548 27.72 1.36 8.14
C GLN A 548 28.77 2.11 7.28
N LYS A 549 29.08 1.62 6.08
CA LYS A 549 30.05 2.28 5.19
C LYS A 549 29.66 3.74 4.92
N TRP A 550 28.43 3.96 4.47
CA TRP A 550 27.97 5.26 3.98
C TRP A 550 27.80 6.26 5.10
N ILE A 551 27.26 5.80 6.23
CA ILE A 551 27.03 6.67 7.38
C ILE A 551 28.33 7.06 8.08
N ASN A 552 29.32 6.17 8.16
CA ASN A 552 30.63 6.51 8.72
C ASN A 552 31.35 7.55 7.84
N TYR A 553 31.26 7.40 6.51
CA TYR A 553 31.77 8.42 5.59
C TYR A 553 31.02 9.75 5.74
N ALA A 554 29.69 9.73 5.86
CA ALA A 554 28.93 10.95 6.08
C ALA A 554 29.34 11.64 7.40
N GLN A 555 29.47 10.87 8.49
CA GLN A 555 29.80 11.40 9.81
C GLN A 555 31.22 11.95 9.88
N SER A 556 32.16 11.44 9.06
CA SER A 556 33.52 11.97 9.02
C SER A 556 33.62 13.36 8.35
N LEU A 557 32.59 13.79 7.63
CA LEU A 557 32.55 15.08 6.93
C LEU A 557 32.03 16.24 7.78
N THR A 558 31.51 15.99 8.99
CA THR A 558 30.90 17.01 9.84
C THR A 558 31.04 16.67 11.32
N LYS A 559 30.99 17.71 12.16
CA LYS A 559 30.91 17.56 13.62
C LYS A 559 29.46 17.45 14.11
N LYS A 560 28.47 17.78 13.28
CA LYS A 560 27.06 17.64 13.65
C LYS A 560 26.67 16.16 13.66
N PRO A 561 25.76 15.75 14.55
CA PRO A 561 25.27 14.38 14.58
C PRO A 561 24.52 14.05 13.28
N ILE A 562 24.77 12.85 12.74
CA ILE A 562 24.05 12.31 11.58
C ILE A 562 23.17 11.13 12.01
N LYS A 563 21.95 11.06 11.46
CA LYS A 563 21.05 9.92 11.66
C LYS A 563 21.50 8.71 10.83
N GLY A 564 21.69 7.57 11.47
CA GLY A 564 21.66 6.27 10.80
C GLY A 564 20.23 5.94 10.39
N ILE A 565 19.98 5.65 9.10
CA ILE A 565 18.61 5.44 8.59
C ILE A 565 18.38 3.97 8.27
N LEU A 566 17.41 3.34 8.93
CA LEU A 566 17.02 1.95 8.73
C LEU A 566 15.52 1.83 8.43
N THR A 567 15.15 0.77 7.72
CA THR A 567 13.75 0.37 7.58
C THR A 567 13.42 -0.68 8.64
N GLY A 568 12.31 -0.51 9.34
CA GLY A 568 11.88 -1.40 10.39
C GLY A 568 11.37 -2.76 9.88
N PRO A 569 11.37 -3.78 10.76
CA PRO A 569 11.02 -5.15 10.40
C PRO A 569 9.58 -5.32 9.91
N VAL A 570 8.62 -4.55 10.44
CA VAL A 570 7.20 -4.65 10.06
C VAL A 570 6.99 -4.09 8.65
N THR A 571 7.73 -3.06 8.27
CA THR A 571 7.70 -2.46 6.93
C THR A 571 8.40 -3.32 5.91
N ILE A 572 9.60 -3.85 6.22
CA ILE A 572 10.26 -4.81 5.33
C ILE A 572 9.35 -6.02 5.06
N LEU A 573 8.66 -6.51 6.10
CA LEU A 573 7.67 -7.58 5.96
C LEU A 573 6.49 -7.17 5.07
N THR A 574 5.85 -6.03 5.37
CA THR A 574 4.55 -5.66 4.77
C THR A 574 4.68 -5.21 3.32
N TRP A 575 5.81 -4.63 2.94
CA TRP A 575 6.09 -4.21 1.56
C TRP A 575 6.91 -5.23 0.76
N SER A 576 7.02 -6.47 1.26
CA SER A 576 7.54 -7.62 0.52
C SER A 576 6.43 -8.63 0.26
N PHE A 577 6.60 -9.47 -0.77
CA PHE A 577 5.83 -10.70 -0.90
C PHE A 577 6.30 -11.70 0.16
N VAL A 578 5.50 -11.85 1.21
CA VAL A 578 5.81 -12.69 2.37
C VAL A 578 5.53 -14.16 2.06
N ARG A 579 6.36 -15.07 2.57
CA ARG A 579 6.10 -16.51 2.51
C ARG A 579 4.78 -16.90 3.18
N GLU A 580 4.12 -17.92 2.64
CA GLU A 580 2.84 -18.43 3.15
C GLU A 580 2.97 -19.73 3.95
N ASP A 581 4.17 -20.30 4.06
CA ASP A 581 4.44 -21.55 4.78
C ASP A 581 4.68 -21.37 6.28
N ILE A 582 4.98 -20.15 6.73
CA ILE A 582 5.18 -19.80 8.14
C ILE A 582 4.37 -18.56 8.53
N LYS A 583 4.16 -18.36 9.83
CA LYS A 583 3.38 -17.23 10.34
C LYS A 583 4.14 -15.92 10.13
N ARG A 584 3.42 -14.85 9.77
CA ARG A 584 3.97 -13.49 9.59
C ARG A 584 4.82 -13.01 10.79
N HIS A 585 4.40 -13.30 12.01
CA HIS A 585 5.16 -12.89 13.21
C HIS A 585 6.53 -13.58 13.33
N THR A 586 6.66 -14.80 12.80
CA THR A 586 7.95 -15.53 12.77
C THR A 586 8.90 -14.85 11.79
N VAL A 587 8.41 -14.44 10.62
CA VAL A 587 9.19 -13.66 9.64
C VAL A 587 9.58 -12.29 10.22
N ALA A 588 8.64 -11.61 10.88
CA ALA A 588 8.91 -10.33 11.55
C ALA A 588 10.02 -10.45 12.60
N LEU A 589 10.05 -11.56 13.33
CA LEU A 589 11.08 -11.83 14.33
C LEU A 589 12.47 -12.00 13.70
N GLN A 590 12.58 -12.76 12.61
CA GLN A 590 13.84 -12.92 11.87
C GLN A 590 14.36 -11.57 11.32
N LEU A 591 13.46 -10.74 10.81
CA LEU A 591 13.77 -9.38 10.37
C LEU A 591 14.22 -8.52 11.56
N ALA A 592 13.52 -8.56 12.68
CA ALA A 592 13.87 -7.78 13.87
C ALA A 592 15.26 -8.12 14.39
N LEU A 593 15.62 -9.40 14.45
CA LEU A 593 16.96 -9.84 14.84
C LEU A 593 18.05 -9.38 13.86
N SER A 594 17.75 -9.38 12.56
CA SER A 594 18.67 -8.90 11.52
C SER A 594 18.90 -7.40 11.60
N ILE A 595 17.84 -6.61 11.81
CA ILE A 595 17.90 -5.16 11.96
C ILE A 595 18.53 -4.77 13.30
N ARG A 596 18.29 -5.54 14.38
CA ARG A 596 18.98 -5.37 15.66
C ARG A 596 20.50 -5.40 15.50
N ASP A 597 21.01 -6.36 14.75
CA ASP A 597 22.47 -6.46 14.53
C ASP A 597 23.02 -5.24 13.79
N GLU A 598 22.26 -4.69 12.84
CA GLU A 598 22.62 -3.46 12.13
C GLU A 598 22.60 -2.23 13.07
N VAL A 599 21.59 -2.12 13.94
CA VAL A 599 21.52 -1.06 14.98
C VAL A 599 22.74 -1.12 15.90
N MET A 600 23.11 -2.32 16.35
CA MET A 600 24.29 -2.51 17.20
C MET A 600 25.59 -2.12 16.50
N ASP A 601 25.74 -2.44 15.22
CA ASP A 601 26.94 -2.10 14.44
C ASP A 601 27.03 -0.59 14.16
N LEU A 602 25.90 0.09 13.96
CA LEU A 602 25.83 1.55 13.84
C LEU A 602 26.24 2.25 15.14
N GLU A 603 25.70 1.81 16.28
CA GLU A 603 26.05 2.38 17.58
C GLU A 603 27.55 2.18 17.88
N LYS A 604 28.07 0.98 17.64
CA LYS A 604 29.50 0.67 17.83
C LYS A 604 30.42 1.51 16.94
N SER A 605 29.96 1.98 15.77
CA SER A 605 30.75 2.89 14.93
C SER A 605 30.60 4.36 15.28
N GLY A 606 29.96 4.68 16.40
CA GLY A 606 29.82 6.04 16.93
C GLY A 606 28.56 6.78 16.47
N ILE A 607 27.69 6.13 15.69
CA ILE A 607 26.41 6.71 15.28
C ILE A 607 25.45 6.65 16.46
N SER A 608 25.05 7.83 16.95
CA SER A 608 24.30 7.96 18.21
C SER A 608 22.87 8.44 18.05
N ILE A 609 22.45 8.72 16.81
CA ILE A 609 21.05 8.91 16.45
C ILE A 609 20.71 7.90 15.36
N ILE A 610 19.77 6.99 15.64
CA ILE A 610 19.39 5.92 14.71
C ILE A 610 17.89 6.00 14.49
N GLN A 611 17.49 6.22 13.24
CA GLN A 611 16.11 6.26 12.81
C GLN A 611 15.71 4.90 12.21
N ILE A 612 14.61 4.34 12.69
CA ILE A 612 14.02 3.08 12.18
C ILE A 612 12.59 3.37 11.72
N ASP A 613 12.39 3.38 10.42
CA ASP A 613 11.14 3.81 9.80
C ASP A 613 10.14 2.67 9.69
N GLU A 614 8.90 2.90 10.13
CA GLU A 614 7.83 1.89 10.11
C GLU A 614 6.53 2.37 9.42
N PRO A 615 6.61 2.96 8.20
CA PRO A 615 5.42 3.50 7.53
C PRO A 615 4.33 2.46 7.22
N ALA A 616 4.66 1.16 7.19
CA ALA A 616 3.68 0.10 6.97
C ALA A 616 3.09 -0.49 8.27
N PHE A 617 3.40 0.09 9.44
CA PHE A 617 2.87 -0.38 10.73
C PHE A 617 1.35 -0.32 10.79
N ARG A 618 0.73 0.75 10.26
CA ARG A 618 -0.73 0.83 10.10
C ARG A 618 -1.24 -0.12 9.00
N GLU A 619 -0.53 -0.17 7.88
CA GLU A 619 -0.93 -0.96 6.70
C GLU A 619 -1.07 -2.45 7.03
N GLY A 620 -0.25 -2.97 7.94
CA GLY A 620 -0.33 -4.36 8.39
C GLY A 620 -1.47 -4.68 9.35
N LEU A 621 -2.28 -3.69 9.78
CA LEU A 621 -3.39 -3.91 10.70
C LEU A 621 -4.46 -4.83 10.09
N PRO A 622 -4.93 -5.84 10.85
CA PRO A 622 -6.16 -6.54 10.53
C PRO A 622 -7.34 -5.57 10.36
N LEU A 623 -8.23 -5.88 9.43
CA LEU A 623 -9.38 -5.03 9.09
C LEU A 623 -10.44 -5.03 10.19
N LYS A 624 -10.59 -6.15 10.91
CA LYS A 624 -11.46 -6.26 12.09
C LYS A 624 -10.74 -5.74 13.34
N LYS A 625 -11.40 -4.84 14.09
CA LYS A 625 -10.81 -4.23 15.30
C LYS A 625 -10.52 -5.30 16.36
N SER A 626 -11.39 -6.31 16.48
CA SER A 626 -11.19 -7.46 17.39
C SER A 626 -9.86 -8.21 17.18
N GLU A 627 -9.31 -8.20 15.96
CA GLU A 627 -8.06 -8.90 15.63
C GLU A 627 -6.80 -8.02 15.77
N GLN A 628 -6.95 -6.70 15.81
CA GLN A 628 -5.83 -5.75 15.79
C GLN A 628 -4.88 -5.89 16.98
N LYS A 629 -5.41 -6.15 18.18
CA LYS A 629 -4.59 -6.30 19.40
C LYS A 629 -3.50 -7.36 19.22
N LYS A 630 -3.85 -8.49 18.61
CA LYS A 630 -2.92 -9.60 18.37
C LYS A 630 -1.80 -9.22 17.42
N TYR A 631 -2.14 -8.51 16.34
CA TYR A 631 -1.15 -7.98 15.40
C TYR A 631 -0.19 -7.01 16.10
N LEU A 632 -0.76 -6.03 16.78
CA LEU A 632 -0.01 -4.96 17.44
C LEU A 632 0.94 -5.50 18.52
N THR A 633 0.55 -6.54 19.26
CA THR A 633 1.44 -7.19 20.23
C THR A 633 2.74 -7.66 19.60
N TRP A 634 2.70 -8.42 18.49
CA TRP A 634 3.94 -8.92 17.89
C TRP A 634 4.65 -7.85 17.05
N ALA A 635 3.93 -6.91 16.43
CA ALA A 635 4.51 -5.83 15.64
C ALA A 635 5.34 -4.88 16.51
N ILE A 636 4.78 -4.47 17.67
CA ILE A 636 5.49 -3.69 18.68
C ILE A 636 6.69 -4.48 19.19
N HIS A 637 6.50 -5.76 19.51
CA HIS A 637 7.58 -6.62 20.00
C HIS A 637 8.76 -6.70 19.00
N ALA A 638 8.47 -6.89 17.71
CA ALA A 638 9.47 -6.91 16.64
C ALA A 638 10.24 -5.59 16.56
N PHE A 639 9.56 -4.44 16.65
CA PHE A 639 10.25 -3.15 16.72
C PHE A 639 11.10 -3.01 17.98
N LYS A 640 10.59 -3.38 19.15
CA LYS A 640 11.36 -3.23 20.41
C LYS A 640 12.62 -4.08 20.44
N ILE A 641 12.63 -5.23 19.77
CA ILE A 641 13.84 -6.06 19.58
C ILE A 641 14.95 -5.31 18.83
N THR A 642 14.61 -4.45 17.86
CA THR A 642 15.64 -3.72 17.09
C THR A 642 16.30 -2.63 17.92
N VAL A 643 15.57 -2.02 18.86
CA VAL A 643 16.03 -0.84 19.62
C VAL A 643 16.55 -1.17 21.02
N SER A 644 16.21 -2.32 21.60
CA SER A 644 16.50 -2.60 23.01
C SER A 644 17.99 -2.74 23.37
N SER A 645 18.88 -2.88 22.37
CA SER A 645 20.32 -3.03 22.58
C SER A 645 21.06 -1.73 22.86
N VAL A 646 20.48 -0.56 22.53
CA VAL A 646 21.25 0.69 22.50
C VAL A 646 21.43 1.34 23.87
N GLN A 647 22.54 2.03 24.05
CA GLN A 647 22.91 2.80 25.24
C GLN A 647 21.93 3.94 25.50
N ASN A 648 21.77 4.30 26.78
CA ASN A 648 20.77 5.29 27.23
C ASN A 648 20.90 6.68 26.59
N ASP A 649 22.09 7.04 26.14
CA ASP A 649 22.42 8.29 25.49
C ASP A 649 22.41 8.20 23.95
N THR A 650 22.16 7.02 23.36
CA THR A 650 21.78 6.85 21.96
C THR A 650 20.29 7.14 21.79
N GLN A 651 19.96 7.96 20.79
CA GLN A 651 18.60 8.40 20.50
C GLN A 651 17.99 7.59 19.35
N ILE A 652 16.87 6.94 19.62
CA ILE A 652 16.08 6.22 18.62
C ILE A 652 15.02 7.14 18.04
N HIS A 653 15.03 7.29 16.72
CA HIS A 653 13.99 7.98 15.97
C HIS A 653 13.12 6.96 15.25
N THR A 654 11.86 7.30 15.01
CA THR A 654 11.02 6.57 14.06
C THR A 654 10.20 7.55 13.23
N HIS A 655 10.01 7.22 11.96
CA HIS A 655 9.12 7.95 11.07
C HIS A 655 7.92 7.10 10.67
N MET A 656 6.75 7.75 10.65
CA MET A 656 5.49 7.17 10.22
C MET A 656 4.85 8.09 9.18
N CYS A 657 4.58 7.54 7.99
CA CYS A 657 3.88 8.23 6.90
C CYS A 657 2.41 7.78 6.82
N TYR A 658 1.55 8.58 6.19
CA TYR A 658 0.24 8.17 5.65
C TYR A 658 -0.66 7.36 6.58
N SER A 659 -0.91 7.86 7.80
CA SER A 659 -1.72 7.14 8.78
C SER A 659 -2.82 8.00 9.38
N GLU A 660 -3.99 7.39 9.60
CA GLU A 660 -4.98 7.93 10.53
C GLU A 660 -4.43 7.68 11.94
N PHE A 661 -3.60 8.61 12.39
CA PHE A 661 -2.81 8.47 13.61
C PHE A 661 -3.68 8.27 14.84
N ASP A 662 -4.84 8.91 14.90
CA ASP A 662 -5.78 8.85 16.03
C ASP A 662 -6.09 7.41 16.49
N GLU A 663 -6.13 6.45 15.55
CA GLU A 663 -6.42 5.04 15.86
C GLU A 663 -5.22 4.28 16.44
N ILE A 664 -3.99 4.69 16.09
CA ILE A 664 -2.76 3.94 16.40
C ILE A 664 -1.81 4.65 17.35
N MET A 665 -2.03 5.94 17.67
CA MET A 665 -1.10 6.73 18.46
C MET A 665 -0.73 6.07 19.80
N HIS A 666 -1.71 5.48 20.50
CA HIS A 666 -1.43 4.81 21.78
C HIS A 666 -0.48 3.60 21.62
N TYR A 667 -0.49 2.95 20.46
CA TYR A 667 0.40 1.84 20.13
C TYR A 667 1.77 2.33 19.67
N LEU A 668 1.82 3.47 18.96
CA LEU A 668 3.09 4.11 18.59
C LEU A 668 3.92 4.49 19.82
N LEU A 669 3.28 4.93 20.90
CA LEU A 669 3.94 5.18 22.19
C LEU A 669 4.61 3.92 22.78
N LYS A 670 4.06 2.73 22.52
CA LYS A 670 4.60 1.47 23.03
C LYS A 670 5.86 1.02 22.29
N LEU A 671 6.19 1.65 21.15
CA LEU A 671 7.43 1.41 20.42
C LEU A 671 8.66 1.87 21.21
N ASP A 672 8.50 2.78 22.18
CA ASP A 672 9.58 3.31 23.04
C ASP A 672 10.72 3.99 22.23
N ALA A 673 10.38 4.60 21.09
CA ALA A 673 11.28 5.48 20.34
C ALA A 673 11.42 6.83 21.04
N ASP A 674 12.60 7.43 21.08
CA ASP A 674 12.82 8.69 21.82
C ASP A 674 12.23 9.89 21.05
N VAL A 675 12.26 9.86 19.72
CA VAL A 675 11.69 10.90 18.85
C VAL A 675 10.80 10.27 17.77
N ILE A 676 9.58 10.77 17.62
CA ILE A 676 8.63 10.31 16.59
C ILE A 676 8.35 11.44 15.61
N SER A 677 8.64 11.22 14.33
CA SER A 677 8.26 12.13 13.25
C SER A 677 7.02 11.62 12.51
N ILE A 678 6.05 12.49 12.28
CA ILE A 678 4.75 12.12 11.68
C ILE A 678 4.36 13.11 10.59
N GLU A 679 3.72 12.60 9.54
CA GLU A 679 3.10 13.42 8.50
C GLU A 679 1.91 14.20 9.07
N ALA A 680 2.01 15.52 9.10
CA ALA A 680 1.02 16.39 9.74
C ALA A 680 0.70 17.65 8.93
N SER A 681 1.37 17.88 7.79
CA SER A 681 1.23 19.17 7.14
C SER A 681 -0.14 19.41 6.54
N ARG A 682 -0.82 18.33 6.13
CA ARG A 682 -2.18 18.28 5.58
C ARG A 682 -3.23 17.81 6.60
N SER A 683 -2.80 17.41 7.80
CA SER A 683 -3.60 16.58 8.73
C SER A 683 -4.17 17.35 9.93
N ASP A 684 -5.18 16.72 10.52
CA ASP A 684 -6.28 17.27 11.33
C ASP A 684 -5.92 17.77 12.73
N LEU A 685 -6.66 18.76 13.24
CA LEU A 685 -6.60 19.23 14.64
C LEU A 685 -6.75 18.09 15.66
N LYS A 686 -7.40 16.97 15.26
CA LYS A 686 -7.66 15.78 16.07
C LYS A 686 -6.38 15.13 16.62
N LEU A 687 -5.33 15.02 15.80
CA LEU A 687 -4.03 14.47 16.21
C LEU A 687 -3.39 15.31 17.31
N LEU A 688 -3.38 16.65 17.14
CA LEU A 688 -2.81 17.56 18.12
C LEU A 688 -3.61 17.53 19.44
N GLN A 689 -4.95 17.47 19.35
CA GLN A 689 -5.82 17.28 20.52
C GLN A 689 -5.57 15.95 21.22
N PHE A 690 -5.30 14.87 20.49
CA PHE A 690 -4.94 13.58 21.08
C PHE A 690 -3.64 13.70 21.89
N ILE A 691 -2.61 14.33 21.32
CA ILE A 691 -1.32 14.54 22.01
C ILE A 691 -1.54 15.36 23.28
N GLN A 692 -2.29 16.46 23.19
CA GLN A 692 -2.61 17.31 24.34
C GLN A 692 -3.33 16.54 25.46
N LYS A 693 -4.38 15.78 25.11
CA LYS A 693 -5.13 14.95 26.07
C LYS A 693 -4.29 13.87 26.75
N ASN A 694 -3.19 13.47 26.14
CA ASN A 694 -2.32 12.40 26.63
C ASN A 694 -0.93 12.90 27.04
N THR A 695 -0.72 14.22 27.19
CA THR A 695 0.62 14.80 27.36
C THR A 695 1.36 14.30 28.61
N GLU A 696 0.64 13.97 29.69
CA GLU A 696 1.22 13.38 30.91
C GLU A 696 1.77 11.97 30.69
N LYS A 697 1.18 11.21 29.76
CA LYS A 697 1.64 9.86 29.36
C LYS A 697 2.60 9.91 28.17
N TYR A 698 2.59 11.01 27.42
CA TYR A 698 3.41 11.23 26.23
C TYR A 698 4.81 11.70 26.65
N LEU A 699 5.71 10.75 26.91
CA LEU A 699 7.07 11.05 27.35
C LEU A 699 8.01 11.43 26.20
N ASN A 700 7.67 11.03 24.97
CA ASN A 700 8.50 11.09 23.78
C ASN A 700 8.60 12.52 23.21
N GLU A 701 9.66 12.79 22.46
CA GLU A 701 9.73 13.99 21.63
C GLU A 701 8.98 13.75 20.29
N ILE A 702 8.50 14.81 19.66
CA ILE A 702 7.65 14.70 18.46
C ILE A 702 7.96 15.77 17.40
N GLY A 703 8.00 15.31 16.15
CA GLY A 703 8.23 16.13 14.96
C GLY A 703 7.06 16.05 13.98
N PRO A 704 5.95 16.76 14.23
CA PRO A 704 4.87 16.88 13.25
C PRO A 704 5.35 17.67 12.03
N GLY A 705 5.24 17.08 10.85
CA GLY A 705 5.71 17.67 9.60
C GLY A 705 5.09 19.04 9.33
N ILE A 706 5.94 20.04 9.13
CA ILE A 706 5.48 21.44 9.02
C ILE A 706 5.12 21.84 7.59
N TYR A 707 5.60 21.10 6.59
CA TYR A 707 5.26 21.35 5.18
C TYR A 707 5.13 20.05 4.39
N ASP A 708 4.26 20.14 3.39
CA ASP A 708 3.90 19.05 2.51
C ASP A 708 4.99 18.84 1.48
N ILE A 709 5.71 17.73 1.61
CA ILE A 709 6.76 17.43 0.65
C ILE A 709 6.18 17.02 -0.70
N HIS A 710 4.91 16.60 -0.83
CA HIS A 710 4.33 16.14 -2.10
C HIS A 710 3.81 17.27 -3.00
N SER A 711 3.72 18.48 -2.47
CA SER A 711 3.41 19.67 -3.26
C SER A 711 4.67 20.28 -3.88
N THR A 712 4.50 20.93 -5.03
CA THR A 712 5.51 21.84 -5.59
C THR A 712 5.46 23.23 -4.94
N ASN A 713 4.49 23.48 -4.07
CA ASN A 713 4.34 24.75 -3.37
C ASN A 713 5.48 24.95 -2.36
N LYS A 714 6.12 26.12 -2.40
CA LYS A 714 7.23 26.50 -1.52
C LYS A 714 6.68 27.26 -0.31
N PRO A 715 6.82 26.75 0.93
CA PRO A 715 6.25 27.41 2.11
C PRO A 715 7.01 28.69 2.46
N SER A 716 6.27 29.76 2.81
CA SER A 716 6.87 31.00 3.34
C SER A 716 7.27 30.84 4.81
N ILE A 717 8.25 31.63 5.26
CA ILE A 717 8.69 31.66 6.67
C ILE A 717 7.51 31.97 7.61
N SER A 718 6.68 32.96 7.27
CA SER A 718 5.53 33.35 8.08
C SER A 718 4.50 32.24 8.24
N SER A 719 4.24 31.47 7.17
CA SER A 719 3.36 30.31 7.20
C SER A 719 3.90 29.21 8.13
N LEU A 720 5.20 28.94 8.06
CA LEU A 720 5.87 27.95 8.91
C LEU A 720 5.86 28.37 10.38
N VAL A 721 6.15 29.63 10.70
CA VAL A 721 6.07 30.17 12.07
C VAL A 721 4.65 30.06 12.62
N LYS A 722 3.62 30.45 11.85
CA LYS A 722 2.22 30.32 12.26
C LYS A 722 1.86 28.87 12.58
N LYS A 723 2.35 27.93 11.78
CA LYS A 723 2.11 26.50 11.99
C LYS A 723 2.80 25.97 13.23
N LEU A 724 4.07 26.30 13.44
CA LEU A 724 4.81 25.92 14.65
C LEU A 724 4.15 26.50 15.91
N ASN A 725 3.71 27.77 15.88
CA ASN A 725 2.93 28.36 16.97
C ASN A 725 1.60 27.64 17.22
N THR A 726 1.00 27.05 16.19
CA THR A 726 -0.19 26.20 16.35
C THR A 726 0.18 24.91 17.08
N PHE A 727 1.29 24.26 16.72
CA PHE A 727 1.78 23.06 17.41
C PHE A 727 2.13 23.32 18.88
N LEU A 728 2.74 24.46 19.19
CA LEU A 728 3.10 24.85 20.57
C LEU A 728 1.91 25.03 21.51
N LYS A 729 0.67 25.14 20.99
CA LYS A 729 -0.55 25.11 21.81
C LYS A 729 -0.84 23.72 22.39
N TYR A 730 -0.29 22.67 21.79
CA TYR A 730 -0.61 21.28 22.09
C TYR A 730 0.62 20.46 22.52
N ILE A 731 1.82 20.89 22.11
CA ILE A 731 3.09 20.17 22.34
C ILE A 731 4.00 21.03 23.21
N PRO A 732 4.53 20.50 24.32
CA PRO A 732 5.52 21.19 25.15
C PRO A 732 6.75 21.64 24.34
N LYS A 733 7.26 22.84 24.64
CA LYS A 733 8.37 23.47 23.90
C LYS A 733 9.64 22.62 23.83
N ASP A 734 9.92 21.86 24.88
CA ASP A 734 11.08 20.98 25.03
C ASP A 734 10.92 19.63 24.31
N LYS A 735 9.73 19.35 23.74
CA LYS A 735 9.43 18.12 23.01
C LYS A 735 9.21 18.32 21.50
N LEU A 736 9.06 19.57 21.04
CA LEU A 736 8.77 19.85 19.64
C LEU A 736 10.04 19.83 18.77
N TRP A 737 9.99 19.04 17.70
CA TRP A 737 11.00 18.97 16.63
C TRP A 737 10.48 19.63 15.35
N VAL A 738 11.40 20.12 14.51
CA VAL A 738 11.09 20.83 13.27
C VAL A 738 11.62 20.04 12.07
N ASN A 739 10.70 19.48 11.29
CA ASN A 739 11.01 18.64 10.12
C ASN A 739 9.93 18.73 9.02
N PRO A 740 10.26 18.33 7.77
CA PRO A 740 9.28 18.06 6.73
C PRO A 740 8.35 16.88 7.08
N ASP A 741 7.27 16.72 6.30
CA ASP A 741 6.35 15.58 6.39
C ASP A 741 6.99 14.22 6.10
N CYS A 742 7.93 14.14 5.17
CA CYS A 742 8.58 12.88 4.77
C CYS A 742 9.94 13.18 4.12
N GLY A 743 10.57 12.15 3.54
CA GLY A 743 11.80 12.26 2.76
C GLY A 743 11.66 13.09 1.47
N LEU A 744 12.77 13.64 0.99
CA LEU A 744 12.82 14.64 -0.10
C LEU A 744 13.18 14.03 -1.46
N LYS A 745 13.22 12.69 -1.58
CA LYS A 745 13.55 11.92 -2.79
C LYS A 745 12.89 12.41 -4.08
N THR A 746 11.62 12.81 -4.01
CA THR A 746 10.79 13.17 -5.17
C THR A 746 10.84 14.66 -5.53
N ARG A 747 11.59 15.47 -4.78
CA ARG A 747 11.71 16.92 -4.98
C ARG A 747 12.94 17.28 -5.79
N SER A 748 12.97 18.52 -6.29
CA SER A 748 14.18 19.10 -6.88
C SER A 748 15.07 19.73 -5.82
N TRP A 749 16.34 19.95 -6.16
CA TRP A 749 17.27 20.68 -5.29
C TRP A 749 16.84 22.13 -5.03
N SER A 750 16.30 22.82 -6.04
CA SER A 750 15.82 24.20 -5.90
C SER A 750 14.70 24.32 -4.87
N GLU A 751 13.68 23.45 -4.98
CA GLU A 751 12.57 23.39 -4.02
C GLU A 751 13.05 23.00 -2.62
N THR A 752 13.93 21.99 -2.54
CA THR A 752 14.47 21.48 -1.29
C THR A 752 15.24 22.55 -0.53
N LYS A 753 16.20 23.22 -1.18
CA LYS A 753 17.01 24.26 -0.53
C LYS A 753 16.15 25.41 -0.01
N HIS A 754 15.22 25.89 -0.83
CA HIS A 754 14.33 26.99 -0.45
C HIS A 754 13.44 26.62 0.75
N SER A 755 12.80 25.45 0.71
CA SER A 755 11.87 25.04 1.76
C SER A 755 12.59 24.77 3.08
N LEU A 756 13.77 24.13 3.03
CA LEU A 756 14.58 23.87 4.23
C LEU A 756 15.18 25.15 4.80
N HIS A 757 15.62 26.10 3.97
CA HIS A 757 16.08 27.42 4.43
C HIS A 757 14.97 28.12 5.24
N ASN A 758 13.76 28.18 4.69
CA ASN A 758 12.64 28.83 5.36
C ASN A 758 12.23 28.09 6.65
N MET A 759 12.31 26.76 6.66
CA MET A 759 12.07 25.94 7.85
C MET A 759 13.07 26.24 8.97
N VAL A 760 14.37 26.29 8.66
CA VAL A 760 15.39 26.63 9.67
C VAL A 760 15.23 28.07 10.15
N ALA A 761 14.94 29.01 9.26
CA ALA A 761 14.66 30.40 9.62
C ALA A 761 13.46 30.51 10.59
N ALA A 762 12.37 29.77 10.34
CA ALA A 762 11.21 29.74 11.22
C ALA A 762 11.54 29.19 12.63
N ALA A 763 12.35 28.13 12.71
CA ALA A 763 12.81 27.59 14.00
C ALA A 763 13.68 28.60 14.76
N LYS A 764 14.60 29.29 14.06
CA LYS A 764 15.44 30.34 14.66
C LYS A 764 14.63 31.51 15.21
N ILE A 765 13.59 31.96 14.50
CA ILE A 765 12.67 33.01 14.98
C ILE A 765 12.03 32.60 16.32
N LEU A 766 11.55 31.36 16.45
CA LEU A 766 10.97 30.87 17.70
C LEU A 766 11.98 30.72 18.83
N ARG A 767 13.24 30.38 18.53
CA ARG A 767 14.31 30.34 19.54
C ARG A 767 14.58 31.74 20.09
N SER A 768 14.68 32.74 19.22
CA SER A 768 14.93 34.13 19.63
C SER A 768 13.78 34.74 20.43
N SER A 769 12.53 34.38 20.14
CA SER A 769 11.36 34.87 20.88
C SER A 769 11.23 34.34 22.31
N LEU A 770 12.10 33.43 22.74
CA LEU A 770 12.15 32.94 24.13
C LEU A 770 13.15 33.72 25.00
N ASN A 771 14.02 34.53 24.39
CA ASN A 771 14.98 35.40 25.06
C ASN A 771 14.41 36.79 25.38
N HIS A 772 13.15 37.01 25.00
CA HIS A 772 12.31 38.15 25.35
C HIS A 772 11.13 37.62 26.16
#